data_AF-A0A3Q9W110-F1
#
_entry.id   AF-A0A3Q9W110-F1
#
_cell.length_a   1.000
_cell.length_b   1.000
_cell.length_c   1.000
_cell.angle_alpha   90.00
_cell.angle_beta   90.00
_cell.angle_gamma   90.00
#
_symmetry.space_group_name_H-M   'P 1'
#
loop_
_entity.id
_entity.type
_entity.pdbx_description
1 polymer ?
#
loop_
_entity_poly.entity_id
_entity_poly.type
_entity_poly.pdbx_seq_one_letter_code
_entity_poly.pdbx_strand_id
1 'polypeptide(L)'
;MAWFNAQSVNATNGSNVIQVVSGESVANIRPGDGLIIGSFNPVEVNRAYATNQGQYIELLAPWDNATQSQVPALVMPTSGDFNSAVTALKNANTMVNDNVRAMVDWQTKMGSVQFTDLDGNVQTVKSLRLMQSEVDSANPYPWAMRKCQMEAIRQQNLERYAASGWVHFGTHRHDNAGYVAINDGLFTETTAKNILNLGSGLANSGSPKKGRSSTDEPVLHMAGLIVHLSSLSVSNAGYQANRIKLPPAESGTRTYESATGVSVTHATAAIAFASETETNKVVTDRVDMWGFELYLREINESDPFVYANGLIQSQATHIHGVPTTADTVRASSYFAWYEADDSSRGKGVNWQYASESQRMAIASDPAHNIYFDDSTGKFYQWCVRGRSFVGLGNGDWESIDSTKDYFNFSYARSSSIQPQGLQNQSTAFRDSSLFSLYVGGGTIARSVSAKPYQRGLFQVRTSADGANPSDFGIDGHCYFLVCGTVNRLNQGAYHPSFNPLGCGYHAVGSNPGSTSHGSRFGSTDIVPIASRSDTFDPEKVRIPSENSNVQWGAIGHLSGRPDGKSYDAIYSSGQGGVCRDMRYGAIGLGLPDFSESDLKVKASMYRGWELLSKTEFIPRTVTVGAAAFFSSGNNSTVSFATSDSDNPRNTAAPEFQNYNASHWLLAGDNGNTMIIERVSSGQNFAYWPFNNNTAFLYDSGDVADEFNSKFPVGTKIWLGAVYPSASPVSAEYLHTDVLGSPANILQCADLKEGWIGCWLGVPNGQKKWSEFRASRPTQATVINTVQTDDLGAAWTISTHSFNTVLNSPTAASVAPVGRVEVWVYNTNAKLTRASNISPIYKGRAGIGNVFLSQNYLQRDLCYSLTGKIVVRSSHARSESTVPLRDQGRLFAGLFYQTSPRCFDLPDTFPLPDNNSPALLALDYAVVQDGMAYINYAYIELKFNGTDWGSDGNVHMTNGQGTMLDDNGDTVAFGTGQLVEPLGWV
;
A
#
# COMPACT_ATOMS: atom_id res chain seq x y z
N MET A 1 92.23 41.36 8.78
CA MET A 1 92.18 42.71 8.19
C MET A 1 93.61 43.18 7.99
N ALA A 2 94.05 43.37 6.76
CA ALA A 2 95.40 43.82 6.43
C ALA A 2 95.38 45.33 6.19
N TRP A 3 96.37 46.05 6.70
CA TRP A 3 96.47 47.49 6.46
C TRP A 3 96.85 47.75 5.00
N PHE A 4 96.18 48.71 4.37
CA PHE A 4 96.63 49.19 3.06
C PHE A 4 97.81 50.14 3.27
N ASN A 5 98.87 49.92 2.52
CA ASN A 5 100.06 50.76 2.55
C ASN A 5 100.30 51.25 1.12
N ALA A 6 100.39 52.56 0.95
CA ALA A 6 100.87 53.19 -0.26
C ALA A 6 102.29 53.71 -0.02
N GLN A 7 103.22 53.33 -0.89
CA GLN A 7 104.60 53.84 -0.85
C GLN A 7 104.65 55.35 -1.04
N SER A 8 103.73 55.92 -1.83
CA SER A 8 103.63 57.36 -2.08
C SER A 8 102.23 57.83 -2.46
N VAL A 9 101.77 58.91 -1.83
CA VAL A 9 100.51 59.60 -2.14
C VAL A 9 100.70 61.11 -2.27
N ASN A 10 99.78 61.76 -2.98
CA ASN A 10 99.65 63.21 -3.05
C ASN A 10 98.35 63.65 -2.39
N ALA A 11 98.47 64.50 -1.37
CA ALA A 11 97.38 65.10 -0.61
C ALA A 11 97.47 66.62 -0.71
N THR A 12 96.56 67.26 -1.44
CA THR A 12 96.57 68.73 -1.58
C THR A 12 95.72 69.35 -0.47
N ASN A 13 96.24 70.36 0.24
CA ASN A 13 95.47 71.11 1.24
C ASN A 13 94.17 71.65 0.63
N GLY A 14 93.05 71.42 1.31
CA GLY A 14 91.72 71.79 0.85
C GLY A 14 91.09 70.84 -0.19
N SER A 15 91.77 69.76 -0.58
CA SER A 15 91.22 68.72 -1.47
C SER A 15 90.69 67.53 -0.67
N ASN A 16 89.56 66.96 -1.09
CA ASN A 16 89.05 65.71 -0.54
C ASN A 16 89.67 64.50 -1.23
N VAL A 17 90.39 64.70 -2.33
CA VAL A 17 90.91 63.61 -3.15
C VAL A 17 92.42 63.49 -2.95
N ILE A 18 92.81 62.28 -2.58
CA ILE A 18 94.20 61.86 -2.40
C ILE A 18 94.53 60.90 -3.54
N GLN A 19 95.58 61.20 -4.29
CA GLN A 19 96.03 60.32 -5.36
C GLN A 19 97.12 59.38 -4.83
N VAL A 20 96.93 58.08 -5.01
CA VAL A 20 97.98 57.09 -4.75
C VAL A 20 98.87 57.03 -5.99
N VAL A 21 100.04 57.65 -5.89
CA VAL A 21 100.94 57.84 -7.04
C VAL A 21 101.81 56.61 -7.27
N SER A 22 102.07 55.82 -6.23
CA SER A 22 102.78 54.54 -6.33
C SER A 22 101.95 53.41 -6.94
N GLY A 23 100.66 53.62 -7.18
CA GLY A 23 99.81 52.75 -7.98
C GLY A 23 99.26 51.51 -7.26
N GLU A 24 99.43 51.37 -5.94
CA GLU A 24 98.83 50.26 -5.18
C GLU A 24 97.30 50.28 -5.28
N SER A 25 96.71 49.10 -5.42
CA SER A 25 95.26 48.96 -5.59
C SER A 25 94.50 49.37 -4.33
N VAL A 26 93.60 50.35 -4.46
CA VAL A 26 92.75 50.82 -3.36
C VAL A 26 91.51 49.95 -3.16
N ALA A 27 91.40 48.83 -3.87
CA ALA A 27 90.20 47.97 -3.87
C ALA A 27 89.84 47.38 -2.50
N ASN A 28 90.77 47.36 -1.54
CA ASN A 28 90.55 46.83 -0.19
C ASN A 28 90.27 47.92 0.86
N ILE A 29 90.28 49.20 0.47
CA ILE A 29 89.87 50.29 1.36
C ILE A 29 88.34 50.36 1.35
N ARG A 30 87.73 50.57 2.52
CA ARG A 30 86.29 50.69 2.71
C ARG A 30 85.93 52.10 3.22
N PRO A 31 84.72 52.59 2.92
CA PRO A 31 84.17 53.77 3.59
C PRO A 31 84.28 53.65 5.12
N GLY A 32 84.73 54.70 5.78
CA GLY A 32 84.96 54.75 7.23
C GLY A 32 86.38 54.35 7.67
N ASP A 33 87.22 53.80 6.78
CA ASP A 33 88.62 53.51 7.11
C ASP A 33 89.41 54.79 7.41
N GLY A 34 90.45 54.70 8.25
CA GLY A 34 91.27 55.84 8.62
C GLY A 34 92.51 55.94 7.73
N LEU A 35 92.62 56.98 6.90
CA LEU A 35 93.83 57.31 6.16
C LEU A 35 94.79 58.10 7.06
N ILE A 36 96.02 57.63 7.15
CA ILE A 36 97.13 58.24 7.90
C ILE A 36 98.23 58.57 6.91
N ILE A 37 98.65 59.83 6.88
CA ILE A 37 99.76 60.31 6.05
C ILE A 37 100.77 60.96 6.99
N GLY A 38 102.03 60.50 6.97
CA GLY A 38 103.07 61.01 7.87
C GLY A 38 102.69 60.89 9.36
N SER A 39 102.79 62.00 10.11
CA SER A 39 102.47 62.09 11.53
C SER A 39 101.15 62.83 11.82
N PHE A 40 100.30 63.02 10.81
CA PHE A 40 99.00 63.67 10.98
C PHE A 40 97.98 62.71 11.59
N ASN A 41 96.94 63.28 12.22
CA ASN A 41 95.84 62.48 12.74
C ASN A 41 95.13 61.73 11.60
N PRO A 42 94.60 60.52 11.84
CA PRO A 42 93.85 59.78 10.84
C PRO A 42 92.65 60.60 10.35
N VAL A 43 92.46 60.63 9.03
CA VAL A 43 91.31 61.25 8.38
C VAL A 43 90.42 60.16 7.80
N GLU A 44 89.10 60.34 7.88
CA GLU A 44 88.15 59.31 7.47
C GLU A 44 88.00 59.25 5.95
N VAL A 45 88.10 58.05 5.40
CA VAL A 45 87.88 57.77 3.98
C VAL A 45 86.38 57.69 3.72
N ASN A 46 85.88 58.49 2.78
CA ASN A 46 84.50 58.38 2.28
C ASN A 46 84.37 57.19 1.33
N ARG A 47 85.31 57.06 0.39
CA ARG A 47 85.40 55.92 -0.53
C ARG A 47 86.79 55.87 -1.16
N ALA A 48 87.17 54.74 -1.72
CA ALA A 48 88.32 54.64 -2.59
C ALA A 48 87.90 54.06 -3.95
N TYR A 49 88.52 54.54 -5.02
CA TYR A 49 88.17 54.14 -6.38
C TYR A 49 89.37 54.23 -7.31
N ALA A 50 89.36 53.39 -8.33
CA ALA A 50 90.33 53.44 -9.42
C ALA A 50 89.66 54.06 -10.65
N THR A 51 90.39 54.89 -11.38
CA THR A 51 90.01 55.37 -12.71
C THR A 51 91.12 55.05 -13.71
N ASN A 52 90.88 55.31 -14.99
CA ASN A 52 91.92 55.19 -16.02
C ASN A 52 93.11 56.14 -15.79
N GLN A 53 93.01 57.10 -14.85
CA GLN A 53 94.03 58.10 -14.52
C GLN A 53 94.81 57.78 -13.23
N GLY A 54 94.45 56.71 -12.51
CA GLY A 54 95.15 56.30 -11.30
C GLY A 54 94.24 55.76 -10.20
N GLN A 55 94.82 55.56 -9.02
CA GLN A 55 94.14 55.08 -7.82
C GLN A 55 93.90 56.25 -6.87
N TYR A 56 92.68 56.41 -6.37
CA TYR A 56 92.27 57.58 -5.59
C TYR A 56 91.56 57.17 -4.29
N ILE A 57 91.83 57.93 -3.24
CA ILE A 57 91.15 57.85 -1.95
C ILE A 57 90.44 59.19 -1.75
N GLU A 58 89.12 59.15 -1.65
CA GLU A 58 88.31 60.32 -1.35
C GLU A 58 87.97 60.35 0.13
N LEU A 59 88.32 61.46 0.78
CA LEU A 59 88.10 61.73 2.18
C LEU A 59 86.68 62.26 2.41
N LEU A 60 86.15 61.98 3.60
CA LEU A 60 84.84 62.48 4.02
C LEU A 60 84.83 64.01 4.18
N ALA A 61 85.96 64.56 4.63
CA ALA A 61 86.19 66.00 4.72
C ALA A 61 87.48 66.38 3.96
N PRO A 62 87.61 67.63 3.47
CA PRO A 62 88.84 68.09 2.81
C PRO A 62 90.08 67.89 3.68
N TRP A 63 91.21 67.56 3.07
CA TRP A 63 92.51 67.48 3.73
C TRP A 63 92.89 68.86 4.30
N ASP A 64 92.76 69.02 5.62
CA ASP A 64 92.96 70.29 6.32
C ASP A 64 94.43 70.55 6.70
N ASN A 65 95.28 69.53 6.58
CA ASN A 65 96.70 69.60 6.87
C ASN A 65 97.50 70.16 5.69
N ALA A 66 98.76 70.55 5.92
CA ALA A 66 99.65 71.05 4.87
C ALA A 66 99.77 70.06 3.70
N THR A 67 99.83 70.56 2.47
CA THR A 67 99.95 69.74 1.24
C THR A 67 101.13 68.77 1.35
N GLN A 68 100.85 67.49 1.14
CA GLN A 68 101.84 66.42 1.11
C GLN A 68 102.01 65.90 -0.31
N SER A 69 103.26 65.70 -0.73
CA SER A 69 103.59 65.21 -2.07
C SER A 69 104.54 64.03 -1.99
N GLN A 70 104.19 62.93 -2.64
CA GLN A 70 104.96 61.69 -2.72
C GLN A 70 105.41 61.12 -1.37
N VAL A 71 104.55 61.23 -0.35
CA VAL A 71 104.83 60.68 0.99
C VAL A 71 104.12 59.35 1.19
N PRO A 72 104.66 58.43 2.01
CA PRO A 72 103.97 57.19 2.31
C PRO A 72 102.66 57.46 3.05
N ALA A 73 101.67 56.63 2.77
CA ALA A 73 100.40 56.65 3.46
C ALA A 73 99.97 55.25 3.86
N LEU A 74 99.21 55.19 4.93
CA LEU A 74 98.64 53.99 5.48
C LEU A 74 97.14 54.19 5.58
N VAL A 75 96.35 53.19 5.21
CA VAL A 75 94.93 53.15 5.57
C VAL A 75 94.72 52.02 6.56
N MET A 76 94.30 52.41 7.77
CA MET A 76 93.90 51.48 8.82
C MET A 76 92.42 51.13 8.61
N PRO A 77 92.08 49.83 8.45
CA PRO A 77 90.68 49.43 8.44
C PRO A 77 90.05 49.73 9.79
N THR A 78 88.88 50.40 9.80
CA THR A 78 88.13 50.68 11.03
C THR A 78 86.96 49.72 11.19
N SER A 79 86.07 49.95 12.16
CA SER A 79 84.90 49.09 12.43
C SER A 79 83.75 49.23 11.40
N GLY A 80 83.93 49.90 10.26
CA GLY A 80 82.89 50.13 9.25
C GLY A 80 82.20 48.86 8.73
N ASP A 81 82.96 47.84 8.34
CA ASP A 81 82.43 46.53 7.90
C ASP A 81 81.76 45.77 9.05
N PHE A 82 82.31 45.88 10.26
CA PHE A 82 81.73 45.27 11.47
C PHE A 82 80.39 45.91 11.82
N ASN A 83 80.28 47.24 11.74
CA ASN A 83 79.04 47.98 11.98
C ASN A 83 77.98 47.65 10.93
N SER A 84 78.38 47.48 9.67
CA SER A 84 77.49 47.06 8.57
C SER A 84 76.98 45.63 8.79
N ALA A 85 77.85 44.69 9.17
CA ALA A 85 77.48 43.31 9.49
C ALA A 85 76.58 43.22 10.74
N VAL A 86 76.88 43.99 11.80
CA VAL A 86 76.05 44.07 13.02
C VAL A 86 74.66 44.64 12.70
N THR A 87 74.57 45.63 11.81
CA THR A 87 73.30 46.20 11.37
C THR A 87 72.48 45.18 10.58
N ALA A 88 73.11 44.46 9.63
CA ALA A 88 72.44 43.39 8.89
C ALA A 88 71.94 42.27 9.81
N LEU A 89 72.74 41.85 10.79
CA LEU A 89 72.36 40.83 11.77
C LEU A 89 71.22 41.30 12.68
N LYS A 90 71.24 42.56 13.11
CA LYS A 90 70.14 43.16 13.89
C LYS A 90 68.84 43.19 13.07
N ASN A 91 68.91 43.59 11.81
CA ASN A 91 67.74 43.61 10.92
C ASN A 91 67.18 42.19 10.69
N ALA A 92 68.06 41.20 10.45
CA ALA A 92 67.66 39.81 10.32
C ALA A 92 67.02 39.26 11.61
N ASN A 93 67.60 39.54 12.79
CA ASN A 93 67.02 39.12 14.06
C ASN A 93 65.67 39.80 14.34
N THR A 94 65.53 41.10 14.04
CA THR A 94 64.25 41.80 14.17
C THR A 94 63.20 41.18 13.26
N MET A 95 63.51 40.95 11.98
CA MET A 95 62.60 40.31 11.03
C MET A 95 62.18 38.91 11.48
N VAL A 96 63.13 38.08 11.95
CA VAL A 96 62.82 36.74 12.46
C VAL A 96 61.93 36.82 13.69
N ASN A 97 62.24 37.70 14.65
CA ASN A 97 61.44 37.87 15.87
C ASN A 97 60.03 38.39 15.57
N ASP A 98 59.89 39.32 14.63
CA ASP A 98 58.60 39.87 14.22
C ASP A 98 57.75 38.83 13.48
N ASN A 99 58.35 38.04 12.58
CA ASN A 99 57.65 36.94 11.90
C ASN A 99 57.31 35.78 12.86
N VAL A 100 58.13 35.51 13.88
CA VAL A 100 57.78 34.55 14.95
C VAL A 100 56.57 35.04 15.75
N ARG A 101 56.51 36.33 16.08
CA ARG A 101 55.33 36.93 16.73
C ARG A 101 54.11 36.87 15.82
N ALA A 102 54.26 37.15 14.54
CA ALA A 102 53.21 37.00 13.53
C ALA A 102 52.71 35.55 13.44
N MET A 103 53.58 34.56 13.57
CA MET A 103 53.18 33.15 13.58
C MET A 103 52.37 32.77 14.83
N VAL A 104 52.75 33.28 16.01
CA VAL A 104 51.97 33.10 17.23
C VAL A 104 50.60 33.77 17.10
N ASP A 105 50.58 34.99 16.57
CA ASP A 105 49.34 35.73 16.31
C ASP A 105 48.45 35.01 15.28
N TRP A 106 49.03 34.39 14.25
CA TRP A 106 48.31 33.59 13.26
C TRP A 106 47.58 32.40 13.89
N GLN A 107 48.17 31.76 14.91
CA GLN A 107 47.54 30.64 15.62
C GLN A 107 46.48 31.07 16.65
N THR A 108 46.64 32.25 17.24
CA THR A 108 45.91 32.63 18.46
C THR A 108 44.87 33.74 18.26
N LYS A 109 45.08 34.67 17.32
CA LYS A 109 44.20 35.84 17.11
C LYS A 109 43.15 35.58 16.03
N MET A 110 42.00 36.24 16.14
CA MET A 110 40.99 36.30 15.08
C MET A 110 41.33 37.41 14.08
N GLY A 111 41.20 37.13 12.77
CA GLY A 111 41.38 38.11 11.70
C GLY A 111 42.46 37.72 10.69
N SER A 112 43.31 38.67 10.35
CA SER A 112 44.41 38.51 9.39
C SER A 112 45.73 38.87 10.04
N VAL A 113 46.81 38.22 9.63
CA VAL A 113 48.17 38.48 10.12
C VAL A 113 49.10 38.72 8.95
N GLN A 114 50.10 39.57 9.16
CA GLN A 114 51.05 40.00 8.15
C GLN A 114 52.42 39.35 8.38
N PHE A 115 53.00 38.78 7.32
CA PHE A 115 54.38 38.31 7.28
C PHE A 115 55.19 39.20 6.36
N THR A 116 56.41 39.55 6.74
CA THR A 116 57.31 40.36 5.90
C THR A 116 58.44 39.48 5.39
N ASP A 117 58.69 39.49 4.08
CA ASP A 117 59.80 38.77 3.47
C ASP A 117 61.15 39.52 3.62
N LEU A 118 62.22 38.92 3.09
CA LEU A 118 63.58 39.47 3.13
C LEU A 118 63.74 40.78 2.34
N ASP A 119 62.86 41.04 1.37
CA ASP A 119 62.88 42.22 0.52
C ASP A 119 61.95 43.34 1.06
N GLY A 120 61.29 43.10 2.21
CA GLY A 120 60.38 44.03 2.86
C GLY A 120 58.94 43.96 2.33
N ASN A 121 58.59 42.98 1.50
CA ASN A 121 57.22 42.83 1.01
C ASN A 121 56.34 42.17 2.08
N VAL A 122 55.13 42.70 2.24
CA VAL A 122 54.18 42.24 3.25
C VAL A 122 53.13 41.33 2.63
N GLN A 123 53.01 40.11 3.14
CA GLN A 123 51.97 39.13 2.79
C GLN A 123 50.92 39.07 3.90
N THR A 124 49.65 39.28 3.55
CA THR A 124 48.53 39.18 4.51
C THR A 124 47.84 37.83 4.37
N VAL A 125 47.77 37.05 5.45
CA VAL A 125 47.11 35.75 5.50
C VAL A 125 46.00 35.73 6.56
N LYS A 126 44.95 34.94 6.33
CA LYS A 126 43.93 34.69 7.36
C LYS A 126 44.56 33.95 8.54
N SER A 127 44.12 34.24 9.77
CA SER A 127 44.54 33.49 10.94
C SER A 127 43.88 32.10 10.98
N LEU A 128 44.50 31.16 11.71
CA LEU A 128 43.95 29.81 11.90
C LEU A 128 42.58 29.86 12.59
N ARG A 129 42.40 30.76 13.56
CA ARG A 129 41.12 30.96 14.26
C ARG A 129 40.03 31.48 13.32
N LEU A 130 40.36 32.39 12.42
CA LEU A 130 39.40 32.88 11.42
C LEU A 130 39.01 31.77 10.44
N MET A 131 39.99 31.01 9.93
CA MET A 131 39.72 29.89 9.03
C MET A 131 38.84 28.82 9.70
N GLN A 132 39.13 28.47 10.96
CA GLN A 132 38.29 27.53 11.72
C GLN A 132 36.87 28.08 11.90
N SER A 133 36.73 29.36 12.28
CA SER A 133 35.43 30.02 12.42
C SER A 133 34.65 30.05 11.11
N GLU A 134 35.30 30.26 9.97
CA GLU A 134 34.67 30.25 8.64
C GLU A 134 34.19 28.84 8.28
N VAL A 135 34.99 27.81 8.57
CA VAL A 135 34.62 26.40 8.38
C VAL A 135 33.45 26.01 9.27
N ASP A 136 33.50 26.35 10.56
CA ASP A 136 32.43 26.07 11.53
C ASP A 136 31.14 26.81 11.17
N SER A 137 31.24 28.04 10.63
CA SER A 137 30.07 28.81 10.18
C SER A 137 29.47 28.25 8.89
N ALA A 138 30.30 27.72 7.98
CA ALA A 138 29.84 27.13 6.73
C ALA A 138 29.24 25.73 6.92
N ASN A 139 29.69 24.99 7.95
CA ASN A 139 29.26 23.62 8.24
C ASN A 139 29.04 23.43 9.75
N PRO A 140 28.04 24.10 10.36
CA PRO A 140 27.85 24.12 11.82
C PRO A 140 27.51 22.76 12.44
N TYR A 141 27.13 21.79 11.62
CA TYR A 141 26.71 20.44 12.04
C TYR A 141 27.27 19.39 11.06
N PRO A 142 28.61 19.16 11.04
CA PRO A 142 29.25 18.30 10.05
C PRO A 142 28.84 16.82 10.15
N TRP A 143 28.26 16.43 11.29
CA TRP A 143 27.73 15.10 11.55
C TRP A 143 26.30 14.89 11.03
N ALA A 144 25.58 15.95 10.64
CA ALA A 144 24.21 15.83 10.14
C ALA A 144 24.19 15.71 8.62
N MET A 145 23.26 14.90 8.10
CA MET A 145 22.98 14.88 6.67
C MET A 145 22.51 16.26 6.19
N ARG A 146 23.02 16.71 5.04
CA ARG A 146 22.59 17.97 4.40
C ARG A 146 21.38 17.73 3.50
N LYS A 147 20.54 18.74 3.31
CA LYS A 147 19.37 18.67 2.40
C LYS A 147 19.71 18.16 1.00
N CYS A 148 20.83 18.62 0.42
CA CYS A 148 21.26 18.18 -0.91
C CYS A 148 21.61 16.68 -0.95
N GLN A 149 22.19 16.15 0.12
CA GLN A 149 22.50 14.72 0.26
C GLN A 149 21.21 13.90 0.41
N MET A 150 20.28 14.37 1.24
CA MET A 150 18.95 13.74 1.40
C MET A 150 18.24 13.66 0.04
N GLU A 151 18.13 14.77 -0.69
CA GLU A 151 17.48 14.78 -1.99
C GLU A 151 18.20 13.90 -3.03
N ALA A 152 19.54 13.82 -3.00
CA ALA A 152 20.28 12.90 -3.88
C ALA A 152 19.95 11.42 -3.59
N ILE A 153 19.90 11.02 -2.32
CA ILE A 153 19.50 9.67 -1.91
C ILE A 153 18.06 9.39 -2.35
N ARG A 154 17.15 10.36 -2.18
CA ARG A 154 15.76 10.24 -2.61
C ARG A 154 15.64 10.00 -4.11
N GLN A 155 16.34 10.79 -4.92
CA GLN A 155 16.32 10.62 -6.38
C GLN A 155 16.91 9.26 -6.79
N GLN A 156 18.01 8.83 -6.17
CA GLN A 156 18.57 7.51 -6.43
C GLN A 156 17.56 6.38 -6.13
N ASN A 157 16.79 6.49 -5.05
CA ASN A 157 15.75 5.52 -4.72
C ASN A 157 14.58 5.56 -5.71
N LEU A 158 14.16 6.76 -6.14
CA LEU A 158 13.13 6.93 -7.16
C LEU A 158 13.51 6.30 -8.51
N GLU A 159 14.80 6.30 -8.85
CA GLU A 159 15.32 5.62 -10.05
C GLU A 159 15.45 4.10 -9.85
N ARG A 160 15.71 3.65 -8.62
CA ARG A 160 15.92 2.24 -8.27
C ARG A 160 14.61 1.44 -8.20
N TYR A 161 13.54 2.02 -7.68
CA TYR A 161 12.28 1.34 -7.42
C TYR A 161 11.22 1.66 -8.48
N ALA A 162 10.39 0.68 -8.84
CA ALA A 162 9.35 0.85 -9.86
C ALA A 162 8.21 1.77 -9.39
N ALA A 163 7.97 1.81 -8.06
CA ALA A 163 6.98 2.66 -7.41
C ALA A 163 7.28 2.80 -5.90
N SER A 164 6.51 3.64 -5.21
CA SER A 164 6.42 3.59 -3.75
C SER A 164 5.66 2.33 -3.31
N GLY A 165 6.10 1.72 -2.22
CA GLY A 165 5.59 0.43 -1.75
C GLY A 165 6.52 -0.21 -0.73
N TRP A 166 6.57 -1.54 -0.72
CA TRP A 166 7.31 -2.31 0.27
C TRP A 166 8.63 -2.81 -0.31
N VAL A 167 9.75 -2.43 0.29
CA VAL A 167 11.08 -2.97 -0.05
C VAL A 167 11.24 -4.36 0.59
N HIS A 168 10.82 -4.47 1.85
CA HIS A 168 10.72 -5.73 2.57
C HIS A 168 9.40 -5.76 3.34
N PHE A 169 8.69 -6.88 3.29
CA PHE A 169 7.43 -7.03 4.01
C PHE A 169 7.62 -7.31 5.50
N GLY A 170 8.81 -7.77 5.91
CA GLY A 170 9.06 -8.29 7.26
C GLY A 170 8.75 -9.79 7.34
N THR A 171 9.40 -10.50 8.26
CA THR A 171 8.98 -11.87 8.62
C THR A 171 7.68 -11.80 9.43
N HIS A 172 6.96 -12.91 9.56
CA HIS A 172 5.69 -12.96 10.29
C HIS A 172 5.61 -14.18 11.20
N ARG A 173 4.58 -14.23 12.03
CA ARG A 173 4.26 -15.42 12.82
C ARG A 173 3.17 -16.25 12.15
N HIS A 174 3.32 -17.56 12.28
CA HIS A 174 2.30 -18.54 11.91
C HIS A 174 2.52 -19.80 12.75
N ASP A 175 2.19 -19.71 14.02
CA ASP A 175 2.54 -20.71 15.04
C ASP A 175 1.34 -21.47 15.62
N ASN A 176 0.11 -20.93 15.62
CA ASN A 176 -1.13 -21.57 16.11
C ASN A 176 -2.41 -20.86 15.61
N ALA A 177 -3.61 -21.34 15.98
CA ALA A 177 -4.92 -20.74 15.63
C ALA A 177 -5.10 -19.26 16.02
N GLY A 178 -4.30 -18.77 16.99
CA GLY A 178 -4.30 -17.37 17.42
C GLY A 178 -3.59 -16.42 16.46
N TYR A 179 -2.59 -16.91 15.70
CA TYR A 179 -1.77 -16.10 14.78
C TYR A 179 -1.72 -16.75 13.41
N VAL A 180 -2.47 -16.19 12.47
CA VAL A 180 -2.59 -16.75 11.12
C VAL A 180 -1.99 -15.78 10.11
N ALA A 181 -1.06 -16.29 9.29
CA ALA A 181 -0.48 -15.51 8.20
C ALA A 181 -1.56 -15.16 7.17
N ILE A 182 -1.57 -13.90 6.76
CA ILE A 182 -2.40 -13.41 5.64
C ILE A 182 -1.58 -13.47 4.36
N ASN A 183 -0.35 -12.96 4.45
CA ASN A 183 0.68 -12.95 3.42
C ASN A 183 2.03 -12.65 4.11
N ASP A 184 3.13 -12.61 3.37
CA ASP A 184 4.44 -12.28 3.94
C ASP A 184 4.37 -10.95 4.72
N GLY A 185 4.88 -10.99 5.96
CA GLY A 185 4.92 -9.85 6.87
C GLY A 185 3.62 -9.43 7.52
N LEU A 186 2.45 -9.98 7.13
CA LEU A 186 1.13 -9.58 7.67
C LEU A 186 0.37 -10.78 8.22
N PHE A 187 -0.13 -10.66 9.43
CA PHE A 187 -0.78 -11.77 10.12
C PHE A 187 -1.74 -11.28 11.20
N THR A 188 -2.70 -12.14 11.55
CA THR A 188 -3.74 -11.85 12.54
C THR A 188 -3.26 -12.10 13.97
N GLU A 189 -3.97 -11.51 14.94
CA GLU A 189 -3.97 -11.95 16.34
C GLU A 189 -5.43 -12.03 16.79
N THR A 190 -6.05 -13.20 16.68
CA THR A 190 -7.51 -13.36 16.90
C THR A 190 -7.92 -13.23 18.37
N THR A 191 -6.96 -13.03 19.27
CA THR A 191 -7.14 -12.74 20.70
C THR A 191 -6.98 -11.26 21.04
N ALA A 192 -6.61 -10.41 20.08
CA ALA A 192 -6.46 -8.97 20.28
C ALA A 192 -7.57 -8.19 19.56
N LYS A 193 -8.18 -7.27 20.29
CA LYS A 193 -9.31 -6.49 19.79
C LYS A 193 -8.85 -5.49 18.73
N ASN A 194 -9.45 -5.54 17.55
CA ASN A 194 -9.29 -4.61 16.43
C ASN A 194 -7.84 -4.37 16.01
N ILE A 195 -6.99 -5.41 16.10
CA ILE A 195 -5.56 -5.32 15.79
C ILE A 195 -5.20 -6.26 14.64
N LEU A 196 -4.35 -5.76 13.76
CA LEU A 196 -3.63 -6.54 12.76
C LEU A 196 -2.12 -6.35 12.99
N ASN A 197 -1.32 -7.39 12.77
CA ASN A 197 0.11 -7.35 13.07
C ASN A 197 0.97 -7.35 11.81
N LEU A 198 2.07 -6.61 11.88
CA LEU A 198 2.99 -6.39 10.76
C LEU A 198 4.46 -6.57 11.21
N GLY A 199 5.18 -7.47 10.56
CA GLY A 199 6.55 -7.84 10.94
C GLY A 199 6.61 -8.68 12.23
N SER A 200 7.67 -9.46 12.43
CA SER A 200 7.79 -10.32 13.61
C SER A 200 8.48 -9.63 14.81
N GLY A 201 8.99 -8.41 14.59
CA GLY A 201 9.68 -7.58 15.57
C GLY A 201 11.13 -8.03 15.84
N LEU A 202 12.02 -7.07 16.14
CA LEU A 202 13.46 -7.33 16.33
C LEU A 202 13.79 -8.12 17.61
N ALA A 203 13.03 -7.94 18.69
CA ALA A 203 13.32 -8.58 19.99
C ALA A 203 12.73 -9.99 20.14
N ASN A 204 12.05 -10.52 19.14
CA ASN A 204 11.32 -11.78 19.23
C ASN A 204 12.24 -12.99 18.96
N SER A 205 13.12 -13.32 19.91
CA SER A 205 14.14 -14.38 19.76
C SER A 205 13.62 -15.80 20.01
N GLY A 206 12.44 -15.97 20.61
CA GLY A 206 11.93 -17.27 21.09
C GLY A 206 10.79 -17.91 20.28
N SER A 207 10.32 -17.30 19.19
CA SER A 207 9.19 -17.82 18.41
C SER A 207 9.55 -18.01 16.93
N PRO A 208 8.97 -19.01 16.24
CA PRO A 208 9.33 -19.32 14.87
C PRO A 208 8.94 -18.17 13.93
N LYS A 209 9.96 -17.46 13.46
CA LYS A 209 9.86 -16.44 12.40
C LYS A 209 9.68 -17.15 11.07
N LYS A 210 8.66 -16.75 10.31
CA LYS A 210 8.27 -17.36 9.02
C LYS A 210 8.16 -16.29 7.93
N GLY A 211 8.05 -16.74 6.68
CA GLY A 211 7.95 -15.90 5.50
C GLY A 211 9.25 -15.76 4.72
N ARG A 212 9.17 -15.15 3.53
CA ARG A 212 10.30 -15.06 2.58
C ARG A 212 11.08 -13.75 2.67
N SER A 213 10.63 -12.80 3.49
CA SER A 213 11.31 -11.53 3.71
C SER A 213 12.72 -11.73 4.28
N SER A 214 13.69 -10.97 3.79
CA SER A 214 15.08 -10.99 4.29
C SER A 214 15.27 -10.24 5.61
N THR A 215 14.30 -9.43 6.02
CA THR A 215 14.30 -8.65 7.28
C THR A 215 13.13 -9.04 8.16
N ASP A 216 13.29 -8.89 9.47
CA ASP A 216 12.22 -9.10 10.46
C ASP A 216 11.24 -7.93 10.53
N GLU A 217 11.77 -6.69 10.57
CA GLU A 217 10.93 -5.53 10.36
C GLU A 217 10.57 -5.35 8.87
N PRO A 218 9.40 -4.76 8.59
CA PRO A 218 9.08 -4.25 7.28
C PRO A 218 9.85 -2.96 6.96
N VAL A 219 10.11 -2.74 5.67
CA VAL A 219 10.80 -1.56 5.15
C VAL A 219 9.99 -0.99 3.99
N LEU A 220 9.60 0.29 4.11
CA LEU A 220 8.85 1.03 3.10
C LEU A 220 9.76 1.88 2.23
N HIS A 221 9.37 2.04 0.96
CA HIS A 221 9.84 3.09 0.07
C HIS A 221 8.67 4.04 -0.23
N MET A 222 8.76 5.32 0.16
CA MET A 222 7.71 6.32 -0.10
C MET A 222 8.35 7.63 -0.60
N ALA A 223 8.05 8.02 -1.85
CA ALA A 223 8.55 9.25 -2.46
C ALA A 223 10.08 9.43 -2.34
N GLY A 224 10.85 8.35 -2.52
CA GLY A 224 12.30 8.31 -2.41
C GLY A 224 12.85 8.00 -1.01
N LEU A 225 12.03 8.03 0.04
CA LEU A 225 12.47 7.77 1.42
C LEU A 225 12.39 6.28 1.74
N ILE A 226 13.41 5.77 2.44
CA ILE A 226 13.40 4.44 3.05
C ILE A 226 13.02 4.57 4.52
N VAL A 227 12.01 3.81 4.94
CA VAL A 227 11.48 3.88 6.31
C VAL A 227 11.37 2.48 6.89
N HIS A 228 12.12 2.23 7.97
CA HIS A 228 12.08 0.97 8.71
C HIS A 228 10.96 1.01 9.76
N LEU A 229 9.98 0.11 9.64
CA LEU A 229 8.86 0.02 10.56
C LEU A 229 9.22 -0.81 11.80
N SER A 230 9.65 -0.15 12.86
CA SER A 230 10.02 -0.82 14.12
C SER A 230 9.33 -0.21 15.33
N SER A 231 8.90 -1.08 16.25
CA SER A 231 8.24 -0.71 17.50
C SER A 231 6.99 0.18 17.32
N LEU A 232 6.32 0.12 16.16
CA LEU A 232 5.16 0.93 15.85
C LEU A 232 3.95 0.47 16.68
N SER A 233 3.51 1.33 17.60
CA SER A 233 2.34 1.09 18.46
C SER A 233 2.37 -0.22 19.26
N VAL A 234 3.57 -0.71 19.61
CA VAL A 234 3.76 -1.94 20.40
C VAL A 234 3.37 -1.70 21.86
N SER A 235 2.56 -2.58 22.45
CA SER A 235 2.10 -2.43 23.84
C SER A 235 2.68 -3.44 24.83
N ASN A 236 3.43 -4.46 24.38
CA ASN A 236 3.82 -5.59 25.23
C ASN A 236 5.36 -5.73 25.34
N ALA A 237 5.86 -6.00 26.55
CA ALA A 237 7.31 -6.09 26.81
C ALA A 237 7.96 -7.36 26.20
N GLY A 238 7.19 -8.44 26.00
CA GLY A 238 7.68 -9.71 25.47
C GLY A 238 7.41 -9.96 23.98
N TYR A 239 6.48 -9.24 23.36
CA TYR A 239 6.05 -9.45 21.97
C TYR A 239 5.99 -8.12 21.22
N GLN A 240 6.76 -7.98 20.14
CA GLN A 240 7.05 -6.66 19.52
C GLN A 240 6.76 -6.59 18.01
N ALA A 241 5.73 -7.27 17.52
CA ALA A 241 5.23 -7.00 16.16
C ALA A 241 4.59 -5.61 16.10
N ASN A 242 4.75 -4.92 14.98
CA ASN A 242 4.08 -3.63 14.77
C ASN A 242 2.57 -3.84 14.76
N ARG A 243 1.82 -2.93 15.41
CA ARG A 243 0.37 -3.04 15.53
C ARG A 243 -0.35 -2.01 14.69
N ILE A 244 -1.16 -2.50 13.75
CA ILE A 244 -2.16 -1.74 13.03
C ILE A 244 -3.41 -1.75 13.89
N LYS A 245 -3.84 -0.58 14.35
CA LYS A 245 -5.08 -0.44 15.13
C LYS A 245 -6.22 -0.04 14.22
N LEU A 246 -7.35 -0.71 14.34
CA LEU A 246 -8.57 -0.44 13.61
C LEU A 246 -9.68 0.07 14.55
N PRO A 247 -10.65 0.85 14.04
CA PRO A 247 -11.80 1.28 14.82
C PRO A 247 -12.59 0.09 15.42
N PRO A 248 -13.28 0.29 16.56
CA PRO A 248 -14.22 -0.69 17.10
C PRO A 248 -15.29 -1.12 16.10
N ALA A 249 -15.83 -2.33 16.22
CA ALA A 249 -16.90 -2.85 15.37
C ALA A 249 -18.23 -2.11 15.57
N GLU A 250 -19.07 -2.07 14.53
CA GLU A 250 -20.37 -1.40 14.57
C GLU A 250 -21.34 -2.03 15.57
N SER A 251 -22.03 -1.18 16.33
CA SER A 251 -23.09 -1.54 17.27
C SER A 251 -24.50 -1.28 16.73
N GLY A 252 -24.62 -0.89 15.45
CA GLY A 252 -25.91 -0.53 14.84
C GLY A 252 -26.43 0.86 15.21
N THR A 253 -25.61 1.71 15.84
CA THR A 253 -26.00 3.07 16.25
C THR A 253 -25.65 4.16 15.23
N ARG A 254 -24.94 3.83 14.15
CA ARG A 254 -24.45 4.81 13.18
C ARG A 254 -25.20 4.70 11.86
N THR A 255 -25.63 5.82 11.31
CA THR A 255 -26.23 5.89 9.96
C THR A 255 -25.32 6.62 8.98
N TYR A 256 -25.47 6.29 7.70
CA TYR A 256 -24.78 6.91 6.59
C TYR A 256 -25.76 7.35 5.51
N GLU A 257 -25.71 8.63 5.15
CA GLU A 257 -26.48 9.24 4.06
C GLU A 257 -25.65 9.24 2.77
N SER A 258 -25.91 8.27 1.91
CA SER A 258 -25.16 8.04 0.66
C SER A 258 -25.24 9.21 -0.33
N ALA A 259 -26.32 10.01 -0.32
CA ALA A 259 -26.45 11.15 -1.22
C ALA A 259 -25.55 12.34 -0.81
N THR A 260 -25.28 12.51 0.48
CA THR A 260 -24.51 13.66 1.01
C THR A 260 -23.13 13.29 1.53
N GLY A 261 -22.89 12.00 1.79
CA GLY A 261 -21.67 11.49 2.40
C GLY A 261 -21.57 11.72 3.91
N VAL A 262 -22.67 12.08 4.58
CA VAL A 262 -22.69 12.38 6.02
C VAL A 262 -22.92 11.11 6.84
N SER A 263 -22.12 10.93 7.90
CA SER A 263 -22.28 9.84 8.88
C SER A 263 -22.65 10.42 10.24
N VAL A 264 -23.64 9.84 10.91
CA VAL A 264 -24.15 10.31 12.22
C VAL A 264 -24.23 9.15 13.20
N THR A 265 -23.68 9.33 14.40
CA THR A 265 -23.82 8.39 15.51
C THR A 265 -25.00 8.79 16.40
N HIS A 266 -25.94 7.87 16.60
CA HIS A 266 -27.12 8.05 17.43
C HIS A 266 -26.90 7.45 18.83
N ALA A 267 -27.76 7.84 19.79
CA ALA A 267 -27.65 7.33 21.17
C ALA A 267 -27.96 5.83 21.30
N THR A 268 -28.83 5.28 20.43
CA THR A 268 -29.22 3.86 20.44
C THR A 268 -29.44 3.35 19.03
N ALA A 269 -29.37 2.02 18.85
CA ALA A 269 -29.66 1.37 17.58
C ALA A 269 -31.11 1.61 17.14
N ALA A 270 -32.07 1.59 18.06
CA ALA A 270 -33.47 1.87 17.78
C ALA A 270 -33.68 3.25 17.14
N ILE A 271 -32.99 4.29 17.62
CA ILE A 271 -33.05 5.64 17.03
C ILE A 271 -32.41 5.65 15.64
N ALA A 272 -31.27 4.97 15.48
CA ALA A 272 -30.58 4.89 14.19
C ALA A 272 -31.48 4.24 13.12
N PHE A 273 -32.08 3.08 13.42
CA PHE A 273 -33.00 2.39 12.50
C PHE A 273 -34.27 3.19 12.22
N ALA A 274 -34.81 3.90 13.22
CA ALA A 274 -35.97 4.79 13.02
C ALA A 274 -35.66 6.01 12.11
N SER A 275 -34.38 6.34 11.93
CA SER A 275 -33.93 7.44 11.06
C SER A 275 -33.62 7.00 9.62
N GLU A 276 -33.76 5.72 9.29
CA GLU A 276 -33.48 5.25 7.93
C GLU A 276 -34.42 5.87 6.89
N THR A 277 -33.85 6.17 5.74
CA THR A 277 -34.57 6.58 4.52
C THR A 277 -34.14 5.67 3.37
N GLU A 278 -34.45 6.03 2.13
CA GLU A 278 -33.93 5.32 0.95
C GLU A 278 -32.39 5.40 0.88
N THR A 279 -31.83 6.57 1.21
CA THR A 279 -30.39 6.87 1.05
C THR A 279 -29.62 6.95 2.37
N ASN A 280 -30.30 7.11 3.50
CA ASN A 280 -29.75 7.02 4.86
C ASN A 280 -29.97 5.62 5.44
N LYS A 281 -28.90 4.86 5.67
CA LYS A 281 -28.97 3.48 6.19
C LYS A 281 -28.10 3.29 7.42
N VAL A 282 -28.53 2.43 8.34
CA VAL A 282 -27.68 1.96 9.45
C VAL A 282 -26.51 1.17 8.88
N VAL A 283 -25.32 1.42 9.42
CA VAL A 283 -24.09 0.76 8.97
C VAL A 283 -23.96 -0.60 9.66
N THR A 284 -24.06 -1.67 8.88
CA THR A 284 -23.92 -3.07 9.32
C THR A 284 -22.85 -3.83 8.54
N ASP A 285 -22.54 -3.37 7.33
CA ASP A 285 -21.68 -4.05 6.34
C ASP A 285 -20.44 -3.20 6.04
N ARG A 286 -19.73 -2.86 7.10
CA ARG A 286 -18.63 -1.89 7.06
C ARG A 286 -17.33 -2.49 6.51
N VAL A 287 -16.60 -1.71 5.72
CA VAL A 287 -15.24 -2.02 5.28
C VAL A 287 -14.28 -0.92 5.72
N ASP A 288 -13.34 -1.26 6.58
CA ASP A 288 -12.29 -0.34 7.03
C ASP A 288 -11.09 -0.39 6.06
N MET A 289 -10.33 0.69 5.99
CA MET A 289 -9.10 0.78 5.18
C MET A 289 -7.95 1.29 6.04
N TRP A 290 -6.72 0.86 5.72
CA TRP A 290 -5.53 1.29 6.45
C TRP A 290 -4.33 1.54 5.52
N GLY A 291 -3.39 2.34 6.00
CA GLY A 291 -2.19 2.71 5.25
C GLY A 291 -1.22 3.59 6.03
N PHE A 292 -0.27 4.18 5.32
CA PHE A 292 0.77 5.03 5.90
C PHE A 292 0.76 6.42 5.28
N GLU A 293 0.85 7.45 6.13
CA GLU A 293 0.98 8.84 5.73
C GLU A 293 2.42 9.30 5.94
N LEU A 294 3.08 9.78 4.88
CA LEU A 294 4.43 10.37 4.90
C LEU A 294 4.31 11.88 4.77
N TYR A 295 5.01 12.63 5.62
CA TYR A 295 5.06 14.10 5.52
C TYR A 295 6.38 14.65 6.05
N LEU A 296 6.76 15.83 5.56
CA LEU A 296 7.96 16.54 5.99
C LEU A 296 7.60 17.61 7.03
N ARG A 297 8.37 17.67 8.12
CA ARG A 297 8.22 18.70 9.15
C ARG A 297 9.53 19.35 9.55
N GLU A 298 9.44 20.60 10.00
CA GLU A 298 10.52 21.32 10.68
C GLU A 298 10.59 20.87 12.15
N ILE A 299 11.80 20.70 12.68
CA ILE A 299 12.03 20.52 14.12
C ILE A 299 12.21 21.89 14.74
N ASN A 300 11.32 22.29 15.65
CA ASN A 300 11.30 23.64 16.22
C ASN A 300 10.82 23.68 17.67
N GLU A 301 10.64 24.89 18.22
CA GLU A 301 10.28 25.07 19.61
C GLU A 301 8.92 24.47 20.00
N SER A 302 7.95 24.59 19.10
CA SER A 302 6.58 24.08 19.28
C SER A 302 6.41 22.61 18.90
N ASP A 303 7.35 22.05 18.13
CA ASP A 303 7.35 20.65 17.69
C ASP A 303 8.77 20.04 17.84
N PRO A 304 9.26 19.88 19.10
CA PRO A 304 10.68 19.66 19.35
C PRO A 304 11.11 18.19 19.32
N PHE A 305 10.18 17.24 19.34
CA PHE A 305 10.54 15.83 19.41
C PHE A 305 11.07 15.33 18.07
N VAL A 306 12.03 14.41 18.11
CA VAL A 306 12.45 13.57 16.97
C VAL A 306 12.18 12.11 17.29
N TYR A 307 11.87 11.32 16.26
CA TYR A 307 11.41 9.94 16.43
C TYR A 307 12.33 8.96 15.70
N ALA A 308 12.45 7.74 16.22
CA ALA A 308 13.19 6.66 15.56
C ALA A 308 12.60 6.44 14.16
N ASN A 309 13.44 6.47 13.13
CA ASN A 309 13.05 6.25 11.73
C ASN A 309 11.95 7.18 11.21
N GLY A 310 11.72 8.32 11.88
CA GLY A 310 10.60 9.22 11.58
C GLY A 310 9.23 8.71 12.02
N LEU A 311 9.15 7.60 12.78
CA LEU A 311 7.88 6.99 13.20
C LEU A 311 7.31 7.67 14.44
N ILE A 312 6.33 8.56 14.24
CA ILE A 312 5.77 9.35 15.34
C ILE A 312 5.04 8.51 16.38
N GLN A 313 4.58 7.30 16.00
CA GLN A 313 3.87 6.34 16.85
C GLN A 313 4.80 5.27 17.46
N SER A 314 6.12 5.42 17.32
CA SER A 314 7.09 4.46 17.83
C SER A 314 7.04 4.37 19.35
N GLN A 315 7.17 3.14 19.87
CA GLN A 315 7.30 2.83 21.29
C GLN A 315 8.72 2.38 21.65
N ALA A 316 9.68 2.56 20.74
CA ALA A 316 11.09 2.28 20.99
C ALA A 316 11.53 2.98 22.28
N THR A 317 12.35 2.32 23.10
CA THR A 317 12.85 2.87 24.37
C THR A 317 14.09 3.74 24.18
N HIS A 318 14.73 3.66 23.01
CA HIS A 318 15.95 4.40 22.66
C HIS A 318 15.96 4.75 21.16
N ILE A 319 16.64 5.84 20.80
CA ILE A 319 17.02 6.22 19.43
C ILE A 319 18.54 6.25 19.39
N HIS A 320 19.16 5.30 18.68
CA HIS A 320 20.62 5.18 18.59
C HIS A 320 21.35 5.28 19.96
N GLY A 321 20.81 4.58 20.97
CA GLY A 321 21.32 4.56 22.35
C GLY A 321 20.85 5.70 23.25
N VAL A 322 20.16 6.72 22.72
CA VAL A 322 19.60 7.83 23.50
C VAL A 322 18.21 7.45 24.02
N PRO A 323 17.94 7.46 25.34
CA PRO A 323 16.62 7.12 25.88
C PRO A 323 15.51 8.03 25.36
N THR A 324 14.36 7.45 25.04
CA THR A 324 13.18 8.19 24.58
C THR A 324 12.19 8.45 25.72
N THR A 325 11.40 9.50 25.58
CA THR A 325 10.23 9.78 26.43
C THR A 325 8.98 9.96 25.59
N ALA A 326 7.80 9.80 26.19
CA ALA A 326 6.54 10.07 25.50
C ALA A 326 6.46 11.53 25.08
N ASP A 327 6.06 11.80 23.84
CA ASP A 327 5.83 13.16 23.39
C ASP A 327 4.49 13.65 23.94
N THR A 328 4.56 14.51 24.95
CA THR A 328 3.40 15.17 25.58
C THR A 328 3.20 16.61 25.09
N VAL A 329 4.03 17.10 24.16
CA VAL A 329 3.89 18.44 23.58
C VAL A 329 2.76 18.45 22.56
N ARG A 330 2.69 17.41 21.71
CA ARG A 330 1.58 17.23 20.76
C ARG A 330 0.37 16.56 21.42
N ALA A 331 -0.83 16.83 20.92
CA ALA A 331 -2.06 16.16 21.37
C ALA A 331 -2.05 14.66 21.01
N SER A 332 -2.80 13.80 21.73
CA SER A 332 -2.86 12.36 21.43
C SER A 332 -3.36 12.07 20.02
N SER A 333 -4.30 12.88 19.52
CA SER A 333 -4.87 12.82 18.17
C SER A 333 -3.83 13.01 17.06
N TYR A 334 -2.66 13.61 17.32
CA TYR A 334 -1.57 13.69 16.35
C TYR A 334 -1.00 12.29 16.02
N PHE A 335 -1.05 11.37 16.98
CA PHE A 335 -0.51 10.01 16.91
C PHE A 335 -1.59 8.95 16.67
N ALA A 336 -2.85 9.34 16.56
CA ALA A 336 -3.98 8.43 16.45
C ALA A 336 -3.93 7.63 15.14
N TRP A 337 -4.19 6.32 15.21
CA TRP A 337 -4.43 5.51 14.02
C TRP A 337 -5.77 5.87 13.36
N TYR A 338 -6.82 6.01 14.15
CA TYR A 338 -8.17 6.38 13.71
C TYR A 338 -8.77 7.46 14.62
N GLU A 339 -9.87 8.09 14.21
CA GLU A 339 -10.55 9.08 15.06
C GLU A 339 -10.96 8.46 16.41
N ALA A 340 -10.65 9.12 17.52
CA ALA A 340 -10.80 8.64 18.91
C ALA A 340 -9.77 7.61 19.41
N ASP A 341 -8.71 7.28 18.66
CA ASP A 341 -7.55 6.59 19.24
C ASP A 341 -6.69 7.54 20.09
N ASP A 342 -6.64 7.29 21.39
CA ASP A 342 -5.83 8.05 22.35
C ASP A 342 -4.60 7.27 22.88
N SER A 343 -4.45 6.03 22.44
CA SER A 343 -3.52 5.04 22.99
C SER A 343 -2.23 4.85 22.17
N SER A 344 -2.07 5.62 21.09
CA SER A 344 -0.97 5.48 20.13
C SER A 344 0.13 6.54 20.26
N ARG A 345 0.08 7.36 21.32
CA ARG A 345 1.10 8.38 21.61
C ARG A 345 2.50 7.78 21.57
N GLY A 346 3.34 8.23 20.64
CA GLY A 346 4.69 7.71 20.50
C GLY A 346 5.70 8.35 21.45
N LYS A 347 6.91 7.81 21.38
CA LYS A 347 8.08 8.22 22.13
C LYS A 347 9.15 8.75 21.21
N GLY A 348 9.89 9.75 21.67
CA GLY A 348 10.99 10.34 20.94
C GLY A 348 11.98 11.02 21.88
N VAL A 349 12.86 11.82 21.30
CA VAL A 349 13.82 12.65 22.05
C VAL A 349 13.47 14.11 21.80
N ASN A 350 13.30 14.90 22.86
CA ASN A 350 13.15 16.34 22.72
C ASN A 350 14.49 16.94 22.25
N TRP A 351 14.52 17.38 20.98
CA TRP A 351 15.72 17.84 20.30
C TRP A 351 16.39 19.03 20.99
N GLN A 352 15.60 19.92 21.58
CA GLN A 352 16.13 21.10 22.27
C GLN A 352 16.86 20.74 23.57
N TYR A 353 16.34 19.78 24.33
CA TYR A 353 16.95 19.36 25.59
C TYR A 353 18.03 18.28 25.42
N ALA A 354 18.12 17.68 24.24
CA ALA A 354 19.19 16.75 23.91
C ALA A 354 20.56 17.45 23.93
N SER A 355 21.56 16.83 24.54
CA SER A 355 22.95 17.27 24.45
C SER A 355 23.46 17.19 23.02
N GLU A 356 24.53 17.91 22.70
CA GLU A 356 25.16 17.85 21.37
C GLU A 356 25.59 16.42 21.01
N SER A 357 26.15 15.68 21.96
CA SER A 357 26.50 14.26 21.77
C SER A 357 25.30 13.38 21.44
N GLN A 358 24.13 13.65 22.05
CA GLN A 358 22.89 12.94 21.76
C GLN A 358 22.33 13.31 20.38
N ARG A 359 22.34 14.60 20.01
CA ARG A 359 21.92 15.05 18.66
C ARG A 359 22.80 14.45 17.58
N MET A 360 24.12 14.43 17.79
CA MET A 360 25.08 13.81 16.89
C MET A 360 24.83 12.31 16.74
N ALA A 361 24.58 11.58 17.83
CA ALA A 361 24.27 10.15 17.77
C ALA A 361 23.00 9.86 16.95
N ILE A 362 21.97 10.71 17.07
CA ILE A 362 20.70 10.51 16.37
C ILE A 362 20.81 10.91 14.89
N ALA A 363 21.31 12.11 14.57
CA ALA A 363 21.27 12.63 13.20
C ALA A 363 22.46 12.23 12.31
N SER A 364 23.44 11.51 12.87
CA SER A 364 24.46 10.83 12.05
C SER A 364 23.95 9.55 11.40
N ASP A 365 22.86 8.96 11.92
CA ASP A 365 22.20 7.81 11.31
C ASP A 365 21.18 8.26 10.24
N PRO A 366 21.43 7.97 8.94
CA PRO A 366 20.51 8.36 7.87
C PRO A 366 19.14 7.68 7.98
N ALA A 367 19.01 6.54 8.66
CA ALA A 367 17.74 5.82 8.80
C ALA A 367 16.69 6.63 9.58
N HIS A 368 17.10 7.60 10.40
CA HIS A 368 16.21 8.48 11.14
C HIS A 368 15.62 9.62 10.29
N ASN A 369 16.05 9.74 9.02
CA ASN A 369 15.53 10.68 8.03
C ASN A 369 15.52 12.15 8.50
N ILE A 370 16.56 12.56 9.23
CA ILE A 370 16.80 13.92 9.69
C ILE A 370 17.84 14.58 8.79
N TYR A 371 17.61 15.82 8.39
CA TYR A 371 18.62 16.61 7.68
C TYR A 371 18.64 18.06 8.15
N PHE A 372 19.75 18.73 7.89
CA PHE A 372 19.91 20.17 8.06
C PHE A 372 19.82 20.89 6.72
N ASP A 373 19.05 21.98 6.67
CA ASP A 373 18.92 22.85 5.51
C ASP A 373 19.79 24.10 5.70
N ASP A 374 20.86 24.20 4.92
CA ASP A 374 21.78 25.35 4.94
C ASP A 374 21.09 26.67 4.60
N SER A 375 20.02 26.63 3.81
CA SER A 375 19.32 27.85 3.37
C SER A 375 18.43 28.44 4.45
N THR A 376 17.84 27.61 5.31
CA THR A 376 16.97 28.06 6.39
C THR A 376 17.67 28.07 7.75
N GLY A 377 18.80 27.36 7.89
CA GLY A 377 19.50 27.17 9.15
C GLY A 377 18.78 26.24 10.12
N LYS A 378 17.90 25.37 9.63
CA LYS A 378 17.00 24.55 10.46
C LYS A 378 17.13 23.05 10.19
N PHE A 379 16.71 22.26 11.17
CA PHE A 379 16.59 20.81 11.05
C PHE A 379 15.17 20.41 10.64
N TYR A 380 15.09 19.38 9.81
CA TYR A 380 13.85 18.79 9.35
C TYR A 380 13.90 17.27 9.54
N GLN A 381 12.73 16.67 9.74
CA GLN A 381 12.58 15.22 9.76
C GLN A 381 11.44 14.81 8.84
N TRP A 382 11.68 13.78 8.01
CA TRP A 382 10.59 13.06 7.35
C TRP A 382 9.92 12.13 8.35
N CYS A 383 8.61 12.28 8.49
CA CYS A 383 7.81 11.52 9.43
C CYS A 383 6.81 10.63 8.71
N VAL A 384 6.59 9.46 9.30
CA VAL A 384 5.56 8.51 8.88
C VAL A 384 4.65 8.18 10.05
N ARG A 385 3.36 8.07 9.77
CA ARG A 385 2.37 7.49 10.68
C ARG A 385 1.52 6.44 9.99
N GLY A 386 1.08 5.45 10.74
CA GLY A 386 -0.02 4.58 10.37
C GLY A 386 -1.35 5.29 10.60
N ARG A 387 -2.26 5.16 9.63
CA ARG A 387 -3.66 5.60 9.76
C ARG A 387 -4.60 4.49 9.32
N SER A 388 -5.76 4.42 9.96
CA SER A 388 -6.89 3.60 9.58
C SER A 388 -8.16 4.43 9.58
N PHE A 389 -9.07 4.07 8.69
CA PHE A 389 -10.28 4.83 8.41
C PHE A 389 -11.47 3.88 8.49
N VAL A 390 -12.46 4.31 9.27
CA VAL A 390 -13.75 3.65 9.35
C VAL A 390 -14.47 3.80 8.01
N GLY A 391 -15.02 2.71 7.48
CA GLY A 391 -15.91 2.80 6.31
C GLY A 391 -17.14 3.65 6.65
N LEU A 392 -17.45 4.67 5.84
CA LEU A 392 -18.56 5.59 6.15
C LEU A 392 -19.91 4.89 6.08
N GLY A 393 -20.10 3.94 5.17
CA GLY A 393 -21.38 3.27 4.93
C GLY A 393 -21.26 1.75 4.77
N ASN A 394 -22.30 1.16 4.18
CA ASN A 394 -22.35 -0.26 3.83
C ASN A 394 -21.67 -0.48 2.47
N GLY A 395 -20.68 -1.36 2.45
CA GLY A 395 -19.95 -1.75 1.24
C GLY A 395 -18.50 -1.31 1.19
N ASP A 396 -17.87 -1.62 0.06
CA ASP A 396 -16.46 -1.28 -0.20
C ASP A 396 -16.26 0.19 -0.61
N TRP A 397 -15.00 0.61 -0.61
CA TRP A 397 -14.58 1.96 -0.97
C TRP A 397 -14.65 2.19 -2.48
N GLU A 398 -15.15 3.36 -2.88
CA GLU A 398 -15.24 3.75 -4.28
C GLU A 398 -13.86 3.88 -4.96
N SER A 399 -12.89 4.53 -4.33
CA SER A 399 -11.56 4.70 -4.92
C SER A 399 -10.44 4.72 -3.89
N ILE A 400 -9.60 3.68 -3.96
CA ILE A 400 -8.39 3.49 -3.15
C ILE A 400 -7.14 3.19 -4.00
N ASP A 401 -7.28 3.26 -5.32
CA ASP A 401 -6.20 3.05 -6.28
C ASP A 401 -5.55 4.40 -6.63
N SER A 402 -4.28 4.57 -6.23
CA SER A 402 -3.53 5.81 -6.46
C SER A 402 -3.27 6.14 -7.92
N THR A 403 -3.50 5.21 -8.87
CA THR A 403 -3.40 5.48 -10.31
C THR A 403 -4.60 6.29 -10.83
N LYS A 404 -5.72 6.27 -10.09
CA LYS A 404 -6.98 6.94 -10.43
C LYS A 404 -7.02 8.38 -9.91
N ASP A 405 -8.22 8.95 -9.74
CA ASP A 405 -8.39 10.38 -9.50
C ASP A 405 -8.34 10.78 -8.01
N TYR A 406 -9.19 10.19 -7.18
CA TYR A 406 -9.42 10.62 -5.79
C TYR A 406 -9.27 9.46 -4.80
N PHE A 407 -8.92 9.80 -3.56
CA PHE A 407 -9.00 8.87 -2.44
C PHE A 407 -10.29 9.10 -1.66
N ASN A 408 -11.30 8.26 -1.87
CA ASN A 408 -12.63 8.46 -1.29
C ASN A 408 -13.38 7.15 -1.02
N PHE A 409 -14.30 7.23 -0.06
CA PHE A 409 -15.25 6.15 0.22
C PHE A 409 -16.40 6.13 -0.81
N SER A 410 -16.86 7.30 -1.26
CA SER A 410 -17.89 7.45 -2.30
C SER A 410 -17.66 8.74 -3.11
N TYR A 411 -18.43 8.93 -4.19
CA TYR A 411 -18.42 10.17 -4.98
C TYR A 411 -19.01 11.39 -4.25
N ALA A 412 -19.60 11.20 -3.06
CA ALA A 412 -20.04 12.33 -2.25
C ALA A 412 -18.83 13.17 -1.78
N ARG A 413 -18.98 14.50 -1.83
CA ARG A 413 -17.87 15.42 -1.52
C ARG A 413 -17.32 15.23 -0.10
N SER A 414 -18.18 14.90 0.86
CA SER A 414 -17.81 14.67 2.27
C SER A 414 -17.21 13.28 2.54
N SER A 415 -16.97 12.48 1.48
CA SER A 415 -16.45 11.11 1.59
C SER A 415 -15.00 10.97 1.11
N SER A 416 -14.33 12.09 0.79
CA SER A 416 -12.91 12.11 0.45
C SER A 416 -12.03 12.13 1.71
N ILE A 417 -10.88 11.47 1.65
CA ILE A 417 -9.94 11.42 2.79
C ILE A 417 -9.23 12.76 2.98
N GLN A 418 -9.22 13.22 4.22
CA GLN A 418 -8.56 14.44 4.66
C GLN A 418 -7.08 14.15 5.03
N PRO A 419 -6.12 14.88 4.43
CA PRO A 419 -4.73 14.86 4.86
C PRO A 419 -4.58 15.40 6.28
N GLN A 420 -3.72 14.78 7.09
CA GLN A 420 -3.45 15.25 8.44
C GLN A 420 -2.11 15.98 8.56
N GLY A 421 -1.02 15.42 8.04
CA GLY A 421 0.29 16.09 8.00
C GLY A 421 0.76 16.73 9.32
N LEU A 422 1.03 18.03 9.32
CA LEU A 422 1.50 18.76 10.50
C LEU A 422 0.42 18.95 11.59
N GLN A 423 -0.86 18.68 11.28
CA GLN A 423 -2.00 19.03 12.12
C GLN A 423 -2.17 18.10 13.33
N ASN A 424 -2.57 18.69 14.46
CA ASN A 424 -2.86 17.95 15.70
C ASN A 424 -4.17 17.18 15.66
N GLN A 425 -5.14 17.59 14.84
CA GLN A 425 -6.46 16.95 14.78
C GLN A 425 -6.42 15.75 13.82
N SER A 426 -6.99 14.64 14.26
CA SER A 426 -7.25 13.49 13.39
C SER A 426 -8.68 13.64 12.88
N THR A 427 -8.80 14.26 11.71
CA THR A 427 -10.05 14.28 10.93
C THR A 427 -9.82 13.36 9.74
N ALA A 428 -10.64 12.32 9.63
CA ALA A 428 -10.56 11.26 8.65
C ALA A 428 -11.09 11.72 7.30
N PHE A 429 -12.27 12.35 7.30
CA PHE A 429 -12.99 12.73 6.10
C PHE A 429 -13.14 14.23 5.99
N ARG A 430 -13.08 14.72 4.75
CA ARG A 430 -13.37 16.10 4.41
C ARG A 430 -14.83 16.42 4.76
N ASP A 431 -15.10 17.62 5.26
CA ASP A 431 -16.44 18.19 5.33
C ASP A 431 -16.67 19.27 4.25
N SER A 432 -17.88 19.82 4.21
CA SER A 432 -18.26 20.85 3.22
C SER A 432 -17.41 22.13 3.28
N SER A 433 -16.77 22.42 4.42
CA SER A 433 -15.94 23.61 4.67
C SER A 433 -14.46 23.39 4.36
N LEU A 434 -13.99 22.14 4.38
CA LEU A 434 -12.62 21.77 4.08
C LEU A 434 -12.39 21.69 2.56
N PHE A 435 -11.20 22.07 2.07
CA PHE A 435 -10.85 22.03 0.64
C PHE A 435 -9.76 21.03 0.28
N SER A 436 -9.00 20.55 1.28
CA SER A 436 -7.84 19.68 1.09
C SER A 436 -8.26 18.21 0.98
N LEU A 437 -7.62 17.47 0.08
CA LEU A 437 -7.87 16.04 -0.12
C LEU A 437 -6.67 15.36 -0.77
N TYR A 438 -6.65 14.03 -0.68
CA TYR A 438 -5.70 13.17 -1.37
C TYR A 438 -6.14 12.85 -2.81
N VAL A 439 -5.24 13.08 -3.77
CA VAL A 439 -5.45 12.80 -5.21
C VAL A 439 -4.40 11.83 -5.75
N GLY A 440 -4.83 11.04 -6.74
CA GLY A 440 -3.99 10.09 -7.47
C GLY A 440 -3.53 10.62 -8.84
N GLY A 441 -2.89 9.74 -9.60
CA GLY A 441 -2.25 10.04 -10.89
C GLY A 441 -3.19 10.66 -11.93
N GLY A 442 -4.45 10.22 -11.99
CA GLY A 442 -5.44 10.70 -12.95
C GLY A 442 -5.74 12.19 -12.84
N THR A 443 -5.85 12.71 -11.61
CA THR A 443 -6.06 14.14 -11.34
C THR A 443 -4.78 14.96 -11.57
N ILE A 444 -3.63 14.41 -11.18
CA ILE A 444 -2.33 15.12 -11.25
C ILE A 444 -1.92 15.32 -12.70
N ALA A 445 -2.12 14.33 -13.56
CA ALA A 445 -1.82 14.43 -15.00
C ALA A 445 -2.56 15.58 -15.69
N ARG A 446 -3.69 16.04 -15.12
CA ARG A 446 -4.52 17.13 -15.63
C ARG A 446 -4.20 18.48 -15.00
N SER A 447 -3.29 18.53 -14.02
CA SER A 447 -3.01 19.71 -13.20
C SER A 447 -1.67 20.34 -13.56
N VAL A 448 -1.69 21.60 -14.03
CA VAL A 448 -0.48 22.37 -14.41
C VAL A 448 0.36 22.88 -13.23
N SER A 449 -0.14 22.78 -12.00
CA SER A 449 0.51 23.30 -10.78
C SER A 449 0.78 22.24 -9.70
N ALA A 450 0.61 20.96 -10.02
CA ALA A 450 0.79 19.86 -9.07
C ALA A 450 2.23 19.32 -9.09
N LYS A 451 2.72 18.86 -7.93
CA LYS A 451 3.97 18.09 -7.87
C LYS A 451 3.85 16.83 -8.76
N PRO A 452 4.96 16.39 -9.41
CA PRO A 452 4.96 15.17 -10.21
C PRO A 452 4.42 13.98 -9.41
N TYR A 453 3.50 13.24 -10.02
CA TYR A 453 2.88 12.07 -9.40
C TYR A 453 3.94 11.07 -8.94
N GLN A 454 3.89 10.74 -7.66
CA GLN A 454 4.72 9.67 -7.09
C GLN A 454 3.95 8.35 -7.22
N ARG A 455 4.38 7.50 -8.14
CA ARG A 455 3.70 6.22 -8.42
C ARG A 455 3.49 5.42 -7.13
N GLY A 456 2.27 4.94 -6.92
CA GLY A 456 1.87 4.18 -5.73
C GLY A 456 1.43 5.03 -4.53
N LEU A 457 1.47 6.36 -4.62
CA LEU A 457 1.04 7.26 -3.55
C LEU A 457 -0.09 8.17 -3.99
N PHE A 458 -1.04 8.38 -3.09
CA PHE A 458 -1.85 9.59 -3.14
C PHE A 458 -1.04 10.76 -2.60
N GLN A 459 -1.30 11.96 -3.11
CA GLN A 459 -0.64 13.19 -2.69
C GLN A 459 -1.67 14.29 -2.45
N VAL A 460 -1.33 15.25 -1.59
CA VAL A 460 -2.21 16.39 -1.33
C VAL A 460 -2.34 17.24 -2.58
N ARG A 461 -3.58 17.56 -2.95
CA ARG A 461 -3.86 18.41 -4.11
C ARG A 461 -3.44 19.86 -3.83
N THR A 462 -2.63 20.42 -4.72
CA THR A 462 -2.51 21.87 -4.94
C THR A 462 -3.76 22.33 -5.73
N SER A 463 -4.61 23.21 -5.20
CA SER A 463 -5.71 23.78 -6.02
C SER A 463 -5.86 25.29 -5.84
N ALA A 464 -6.46 25.91 -6.85
CA ALA A 464 -6.91 27.31 -6.83
C ALA A 464 -8.06 27.56 -5.84
N ASP A 465 -8.65 26.50 -5.27
CA ASP A 465 -9.82 26.53 -4.39
C ASP A 465 -9.46 26.74 -2.89
N GLY A 466 -8.23 27.19 -2.60
CA GLY A 466 -7.80 27.58 -1.25
C GLY A 466 -7.14 26.50 -0.39
N ALA A 467 -6.93 25.28 -0.89
CA ALA A 467 -6.11 24.29 -0.19
C ALA A 467 -4.62 24.65 -0.33
N ASN A 468 -3.95 24.93 0.79
CA ASN A 468 -2.50 25.14 0.83
C ASN A 468 -1.80 23.85 1.27
N PRO A 469 -1.14 23.09 0.37
CA PRO A 469 -0.48 21.83 0.74
C PRO A 469 0.57 22.00 1.83
N SER A 470 1.13 23.21 1.96
CA SER A 470 2.11 23.56 3.00
C SER A 470 1.54 23.45 4.42
N ASP A 471 0.21 23.43 4.59
CA ASP A 471 -0.44 23.20 5.88
C ASP A 471 -0.25 21.75 6.38
N PHE A 472 0.06 20.82 5.48
CA PHE A 472 0.19 19.39 5.79
C PHE A 472 1.64 18.91 5.73
N GLY A 473 2.55 19.66 5.14
CA GLY A 473 3.96 19.33 5.14
C GLY A 473 4.77 20.40 4.45
N ILE A 474 6.04 20.54 4.83
CA ILE A 474 6.93 21.55 4.23
C ILE A 474 6.97 21.36 2.71
N ASP A 475 6.83 22.48 1.99
CA ASP A 475 6.70 22.54 0.53
C ASP A 475 5.55 21.69 -0.05
N GLY A 476 4.55 21.31 0.74
CA GLY A 476 3.46 20.43 0.33
C GLY A 476 3.83 18.96 0.25
N HIS A 477 4.91 18.52 0.91
CA HIS A 477 5.27 17.12 1.01
C HIS A 477 4.37 16.40 2.03
N CYS A 478 3.27 15.84 1.55
CA CYS A 478 2.39 14.97 2.30
C CYS A 478 1.75 13.94 1.34
N TYR A 479 1.89 12.65 1.67
CA TYR A 479 1.55 11.52 0.81
C TYR A 479 0.87 10.41 1.61
N PHE A 480 0.06 9.60 0.93
CA PHE A 480 -0.58 8.44 1.52
C PHE A 480 -0.37 7.17 0.69
N LEU A 481 0.08 6.10 1.34
CA LEU A 481 0.19 4.75 0.79
C LEU A 481 -0.94 3.88 1.35
N VAL A 482 -1.89 3.50 0.50
CA VAL A 482 -2.93 2.52 0.86
C VAL A 482 -2.30 1.13 0.97
N CYS A 483 -2.63 0.40 2.04
CA CYS A 483 -2.05 -0.92 2.31
C CYS A 483 -3.08 -2.05 2.29
N GLY A 484 -4.37 -1.77 2.51
CA GLY A 484 -5.41 -2.78 2.37
C GLY A 484 -6.75 -2.41 3.00
N THR A 485 -7.70 -3.33 2.86
CA THR A 485 -9.06 -3.20 3.41
C THR A 485 -9.45 -4.41 4.25
N VAL A 486 -10.35 -4.19 5.22
CA VAL A 486 -10.84 -5.19 6.16
C VAL A 486 -12.35 -5.10 6.24
N ASN A 487 -13.05 -6.17 5.84
CA ASN A 487 -14.48 -6.30 6.10
C ASN A 487 -14.71 -6.54 7.59
N ARG A 488 -15.64 -5.79 8.18
CA ARG A 488 -15.90 -5.83 9.61
C ARG A 488 -17.20 -6.56 9.92
N LEU A 489 -17.09 -7.52 10.84
CA LEU A 489 -18.25 -8.07 11.54
C LEU A 489 -18.83 -7.04 12.51
N ASN A 490 -20.10 -7.21 12.89
CA ASN A 490 -20.83 -6.28 13.77
C ASN A 490 -21.37 -6.97 15.04
N GLN A 491 -21.76 -6.16 16.02
CA GLN A 491 -22.16 -6.63 17.36
C GLN A 491 -23.58 -7.23 17.40
N GLY A 492 -24.41 -6.99 16.38
CA GLY A 492 -25.77 -7.54 16.30
C GLY A 492 -25.78 -9.06 16.14
N ALA A 493 -26.92 -9.71 16.37
CA ALA A 493 -27.02 -11.17 16.23
C ALA A 493 -26.92 -11.64 14.78
N TYR A 494 -26.27 -12.79 14.57
CA TYR A 494 -26.19 -13.41 13.25
C TYR A 494 -27.57 -13.85 12.76
N HIS A 495 -27.94 -13.43 11.55
CA HIS A 495 -29.11 -13.91 10.85
C HIS A 495 -28.82 -14.01 9.33
N PRO A 496 -29.15 -15.13 8.65
CA PRO A 496 -28.71 -15.36 7.26
C PRO A 496 -29.20 -14.31 6.24
N SER A 497 -30.40 -13.75 6.44
CA SER A 497 -30.93 -12.65 5.62
C SER A 497 -30.68 -11.27 6.25
N PHE A 498 -31.24 -11.04 7.45
CA PHE A 498 -31.24 -9.72 8.07
C PHE A 498 -29.88 -9.19 8.52
N ASN A 499 -28.96 -10.03 9.02
CA ASN A 499 -27.64 -9.57 9.48
C ASN A 499 -26.57 -10.67 9.33
N PRO A 500 -26.11 -10.91 8.08
CA PRO A 500 -25.14 -11.96 7.78
C PRO A 500 -23.73 -11.67 8.32
N LEU A 501 -23.47 -10.46 8.83
CA LEU A 501 -22.20 -10.05 9.44
C LEU A 501 -22.28 -9.90 10.97
N GLY A 502 -23.44 -10.20 11.58
CA GLY A 502 -23.63 -10.18 13.03
C GLY A 502 -22.87 -11.29 13.75
N CYS A 503 -22.50 -11.06 15.01
CA CYS A 503 -21.80 -12.01 15.89
C CYS A 503 -22.54 -12.35 17.19
N GLY A 504 -23.53 -11.54 17.58
CA GLY A 504 -24.30 -11.73 18.79
C GLY A 504 -25.14 -13.02 18.78
N TYR A 505 -25.55 -13.44 19.96
CA TYR A 505 -26.52 -14.51 20.14
C TYR A 505 -27.95 -13.96 20.16
N HIS A 506 -28.93 -14.78 19.78
CA HIS A 506 -30.35 -14.47 19.98
C HIS A 506 -30.74 -14.70 21.43
N ALA A 507 -31.66 -13.88 21.95
CA ALA A 507 -32.29 -14.13 23.23
C ALA A 507 -33.10 -15.43 23.17
N VAL A 508 -33.16 -16.15 24.29
CA VAL A 508 -33.97 -17.37 24.41
C VAL A 508 -35.37 -17.02 24.90
N GLY A 509 -36.40 -17.54 24.23
CA GLY A 509 -37.81 -17.23 24.49
C GLY A 509 -38.29 -17.70 25.87
N SER A 510 -37.75 -18.81 26.36
CA SER A 510 -37.98 -19.30 27.73
C SER A 510 -37.40 -18.40 28.82
N ASN A 511 -36.43 -17.54 28.49
CA ASN A 511 -35.80 -16.63 29.45
C ASN A 511 -35.29 -15.34 28.77
N PRO A 512 -36.19 -14.50 28.23
CA PRO A 512 -35.83 -13.41 27.34
C PRO A 512 -35.02 -12.33 28.06
N GLY A 513 -35.14 -12.19 29.37
CA GLY A 513 -34.34 -11.25 30.18
C GLY A 513 -32.98 -11.77 30.66
N SER A 514 -32.63 -13.05 30.46
CA SER A 514 -31.37 -13.60 30.99
C SER A 514 -30.16 -13.22 30.16
N THR A 515 -29.20 -12.51 30.75
CA THR A 515 -27.92 -12.18 30.11
C THR A 515 -26.98 -13.38 29.97
N SER A 516 -27.26 -14.49 30.66
CA SER A 516 -26.38 -15.68 30.73
C SER A 516 -26.73 -16.78 29.72
N HIS A 517 -27.84 -16.66 29.00
CA HIS A 517 -28.31 -17.67 28.04
C HIS A 517 -28.63 -17.03 26.69
N GLY A 518 -28.14 -17.64 25.61
CA GLY A 518 -28.44 -17.24 24.24
C GLY A 518 -28.42 -18.46 23.32
N SER A 519 -29.10 -18.36 22.18
CA SER A 519 -29.10 -19.40 21.15
C SER A 519 -28.72 -18.86 19.76
N ARG A 520 -28.29 -19.76 18.86
CA ARG A 520 -27.97 -19.42 17.48
C ARG A 520 -29.26 -19.34 16.65
N PHE A 521 -29.19 -18.67 15.50
CA PHE A 521 -30.26 -18.78 14.51
C PHE A 521 -30.55 -20.26 14.21
N GLY A 522 -31.83 -20.60 14.14
CA GLY A 522 -32.26 -21.98 13.89
C GLY A 522 -32.59 -22.81 15.12
N SER A 523 -32.37 -22.29 16.33
CA SER A 523 -32.84 -22.95 17.55
C SER A 523 -34.33 -22.70 17.79
N THR A 524 -35.05 -23.69 18.30
CA THR A 524 -36.52 -23.66 18.47
C THR A 524 -37.02 -22.71 19.55
N ASP A 525 -36.14 -22.25 20.45
CA ASP A 525 -36.47 -21.39 21.60
C ASP A 525 -35.83 -20.00 21.47
N ILE A 526 -35.67 -19.45 20.26
CA ILE A 526 -35.22 -18.06 20.09
C ILE A 526 -36.40 -17.10 20.12
N VAL A 527 -36.17 -15.88 20.59
CA VAL A 527 -37.12 -14.77 20.39
C VAL A 527 -37.17 -14.46 18.89
N PRO A 528 -38.37 -14.39 18.26
CA PRO A 528 -38.48 -14.16 16.83
C PRO A 528 -37.86 -12.84 16.35
N ILE A 529 -37.18 -12.89 15.21
CA ILE A 529 -36.57 -11.76 14.52
C ILE A 529 -37.37 -11.51 13.24
N ALA A 530 -37.87 -10.30 13.05
CA ALA A 530 -38.70 -9.96 11.89
C ALA A 530 -38.04 -8.92 10.96
N SER A 531 -36.89 -8.38 11.35
CA SER A 531 -36.21 -7.31 10.64
C SER A 531 -34.73 -7.22 10.99
N ARG A 532 -33.98 -6.41 10.23
CA ARG A 532 -32.61 -6.06 10.57
C ARG A 532 -32.49 -5.33 11.91
N SER A 533 -33.42 -4.44 12.25
CA SER A 533 -33.36 -3.70 13.52
C SER A 533 -33.47 -4.62 14.73
N ASP A 534 -34.26 -5.69 14.62
CA ASP A 534 -34.41 -6.70 15.68
C ASP A 534 -33.08 -7.39 16.01
N THR A 535 -32.16 -7.49 15.04
CA THR A 535 -30.83 -8.08 15.28
C THR A 535 -29.92 -7.21 16.15
N PHE A 536 -30.35 -5.97 16.45
CA PHE A 536 -29.70 -5.01 17.35
C PHE A 536 -30.63 -4.56 18.48
N ASP A 537 -31.75 -5.25 18.70
CA ASP A 537 -32.68 -4.97 19.79
C ASP A 537 -32.25 -5.73 21.06
N PRO A 538 -31.85 -5.04 22.15
CA PRO A 538 -31.42 -5.70 23.38
C PRO A 538 -32.51 -6.57 24.05
N GLU A 539 -33.78 -6.44 23.68
CA GLU A 539 -34.87 -7.32 24.14
C GLU A 539 -34.90 -8.67 23.38
N LYS A 540 -34.39 -8.69 22.14
CA LYS A 540 -34.42 -9.86 21.24
C LYS A 540 -33.07 -10.53 21.06
N VAL A 541 -31.99 -9.79 21.30
CA VAL A 541 -30.62 -10.28 21.10
C VAL A 541 -29.73 -9.99 22.30
N ARG A 542 -28.69 -10.80 22.45
CA ARG A 542 -27.70 -10.69 23.52
C ARG A 542 -26.56 -9.78 23.06
N ILE A 543 -26.80 -8.48 23.14
CA ILE A 543 -25.84 -7.44 22.78
C ILE A 543 -24.96 -7.14 24.00
N PRO A 544 -23.68 -6.82 23.83
CA PRO A 544 -22.87 -6.23 24.89
C PRO A 544 -23.58 -5.00 25.47
N SER A 545 -23.93 -5.00 26.76
CA SER A 545 -24.22 -3.74 27.45
C SER A 545 -22.91 -3.19 28.04
N GLU A 546 -22.69 -1.87 27.94
CA GLU A 546 -21.46 -1.21 28.45
C GLU A 546 -21.20 -1.49 29.94
N ASN A 547 -22.24 -1.88 30.69
CA ASN A 547 -22.20 -2.18 32.12
C ASN A 547 -22.38 -3.68 32.45
N SER A 548 -22.38 -4.59 31.46
CA SER A 548 -22.53 -6.02 31.67
C SER A 548 -21.24 -6.79 31.39
N ASN A 549 -20.95 -7.78 32.25
CA ASN A 549 -19.82 -8.70 32.08
C ASN A 549 -20.02 -9.73 30.95
N VAL A 550 -21.07 -9.61 30.13
CA VAL A 550 -21.41 -10.61 29.10
C VAL A 550 -21.42 -9.96 27.72
N GLN A 551 -20.30 -10.10 27.01
CA GLN A 551 -20.08 -9.53 25.67
C GLN A 551 -20.15 -10.64 24.61
N TRP A 552 -21.35 -11.20 24.38
CA TRP A 552 -21.53 -12.27 23.38
C TRP A 552 -21.07 -11.79 21.99
N GLY A 553 -20.44 -12.70 21.24
CA GLY A 553 -19.84 -12.38 19.95
C GLY A 553 -18.51 -11.64 20.02
N ALA A 554 -18.00 -11.28 21.20
CA ALA A 554 -16.67 -10.68 21.36
C ALA A 554 -15.58 -11.74 21.55
N ILE A 555 -14.32 -11.35 21.40
CA ILE A 555 -13.14 -12.16 21.75
C ILE A 555 -13.28 -12.62 23.21
N GLY A 556 -13.03 -13.91 23.45
CA GLY A 556 -13.13 -14.54 24.77
C GLY A 556 -14.54 -14.99 25.16
N HIS A 557 -15.54 -14.73 24.31
CA HIS A 557 -16.93 -15.16 24.49
C HIS A 557 -17.43 -16.00 23.30
N LEU A 558 -18.57 -16.67 23.47
CA LEU A 558 -19.16 -17.45 22.37
C LEU A 558 -19.73 -16.51 21.30
N SER A 559 -19.59 -16.90 20.04
CA SER A 559 -20.21 -16.24 18.89
C SER A 559 -21.45 -16.97 18.38
N GLY A 560 -22.49 -16.19 18.07
CA GLY A 560 -23.74 -16.66 17.48
C GLY A 560 -23.61 -17.03 16.01
N ARG A 561 -22.47 -16.72 15.37
CA ARG A 561 -22.17 -17.11 13.99
C ARG A 561 -21.93 -18.62 13.87
N PRO A 562 -22.27 -19.22 12.72
CA PRO A 562 -21.96 -20.62 12.45
C PRO A 562 -20.47 -20.95 12.51
N ASP A 563 -19.60 -20.03 12.05
CA ASP A 563 -18.15 -20.17 12.02
C ASP A 563 -17.45 -19.81 13.35
N GLY A 564 -18.19 -19.32 14.34
CA GLY A 564 -17.67 -18.94 15.65
C GLY A 564 -16.82 -17.67 15.67
N LYS A 565 -16.79 -16.88 14.59
CA LYS A 565 -16.00 -15.64 14.53
C LYS A 565 -16.56 -14.53 15.44
N SER A 566 -15.68 -13.77 16.07
CA SER A 566 -15.97 -12.63 16.95
C SER A 566 -15.91 -11.28 16.21
N TYR A 567 -16.70 -10.30 16.62
CA TYR A 567 -16.82 -9.02 15.90
C TYR A 567 -15.58 -8.10 16.04
N ASP A 568 -14.85 -8.25 17.14
CA ASP A 568 -13.69 -7.45 17.51
C ASP A 568 -12.36 -8.15 17.18
N ALA A 569 -12.38 -9.33 16.56
CA ALA A 569 -11.19 -9.94 15.96
C ALA A 569 -11.04 -9.56 14.49
N ILE A 570 -9.80 -9.54 13.99
CA ILE A 570 -9.49 -9.40 12.56
C ILE A 570 -9.01 -10.75 12.04
N TYR A 571 -9.72 -11.29 11.06
CA TYR A 571 -9.44 -12.60 10.49
C TYR A 571 -8.53 -12.54 9.25
N SER A 572 -7.92 -13.67 8.92
CA SER A 572 -7.00 -13.76 7.80
C SER A 572 -7.74 -13.80 6.47
N SER A 573 -9.02 -14.14 6.46
CA SER A 573 -9.87 -14.30 5.27
C SER A 573 -11.35 -14.10 5.57
N GLY A 574 -12.11 -13.90 4.49
CA GLY A 574 -13.56 -13.88 4.45
C GLY A 574 -14.18 -12.72 5.23
N GLN A 575 -15.43 -12.91 5.64
CA GLN A 575 -16.15 -11.96 6.46
C GLN A 575 -15.43 -11.75 7.81
N GLY A 576 -15.26 -10.50 8.23
CA GLY A 576 -14.46 -10.14 9.41
C GLY A 576 -12.95 -10.13 9.21
N GLY A 577 -12.47 -10.33 7.98
CA GLY A 577 -11.05 -10.46 7.68
C GLY A 577 -10.50 -9.45 6.68
N VAL A 578 -9.21 -9.60 6.41
CA VAL A 578 -8.54 -8.82 5.35
C VAL A 578 -9.14 -9.19 4.00
N CYS A 579 -9.78 -8.20 3.36
CA CYS A 579 -10.37 -8.33 2.03
C CYS A 579 -9.34 -8.07 0.95
N ARG A 580 -8.55 -7.01 1.08
CA ARG A 580 -7.52 -6.65 0.09
C ARG A 580 -6.20 -6.45 0.81
N ASP A 581 -5.17 -7.18 0.37
CA ASP A 581 -3.77 -6.92 0.75
C ASP A 581 -3.13 -6.14 -0.41
N MET A 582 -3.13 -4.81 -0.30
CA MET A 582 -2.62 -3.89 -1.33
C MET A 582 -1.16 -3.51 -1.08
N ARG A 583 -0.45 -4.30 -0.28
CA ARG A 583 0.98 -4.13 -0.05
C ARG A 583 1.74 -4.66 -1.26
N TYR A 584 1.96 -3.79 -2.24
CA TYR A 584 2.76 -4.11 -3.43
C TYR A 584 4.25 -3.84 -3.19
N GLY A 585 5.10 -4.68 -3.77
CA GLY A 585 6.55 -4.50 -3.74
C GLY A 585 6.96 -3.19 -4.43
N ALA A 586 7.93 -2.49 -3.85
CA ALA A 586 8.56 -1.32 -4.49
C ALA A 586 9.50 -1.74 -5.64
N ILE A 587 10.02 -2.96 -5.57
CA ILE A 587 10.81 -3.57 -6.64
C ILE A 587 9.84 -4.03 -7.74
N GLY A 588 10.13 -3.62 -8.99
CA GLY A 588 9.31 -3.99 -10.14
C GLY A 588 9.34 -5.49 -10.42
N LEU A 589 8.19 -6.04 -10.80
CA LEU A 589 8.01 -7.45 -11.11
C LEU A 589 8.62 -7.83 -12.46
N GLY A 590 9.32 -8.96 -12.47
CA GLY A 590 9.80 -9.63 -13.67
C GLY A 590 8.88 -10.78 -14.09
N LEU A 591 9.12 -11.36 -15.28
CA LEU A 591 8.38 -12.53 -15.76
C LEU A 591 8.38 -13.74 -14.81
N PRO A 592 9.46 -14.04 -14.03
CA PRO A 592 9.42 -15.11 -13.04
C PRO A 592 8.34 -14.92 -11.95
N ASP A 593 8.02 -13.67 -11.58
CA ASP A 593 7.01 -13.38 -10.56
C ASP A 593 5.58 -13.68 -11.05
N PHE A 594 5.33 -13.53 -12.36
CA PHE A 594 4.08 -13.96 -12.99
C PHE A 594 3.96 -15.48 -12.95
N SER A 595 5.03 -16.21 -13.28
CA SER A 595 5.04 -17.67 -13.26
C SER A 595 4.82 -18.21 -11.84
N GLU A 596 5.42 -17.60 -10.83
CA GLU A 596 5.19 -18.00 -9.44
C GLU A 596 3.74 -17.74 -9.00
N SER A 597 3.18 -16.58 -9.38
CA SER A 597 1.80 -16.23 -9.07
C SER A 597 0.81 -17.17 -9.76
N ASP A 598 1.04 -17.51 -11.02
CA ASP A 598 0.23 -18.45 -11.80
C ASP A 598 0.22 -19.86 -11.17
N LEU A 599 1.36 -20.36 -10.68
CA LEU A 599 1.41 -21.64 -9.96
C LEU A 599 0.54 -21.63 -8.71
N LYS A 600 0.49 -20.52 -7.95
CA LYS A 600 -0.41 -20.39 -6.80
C LYS A 600 -1.88 -20.37 -7.21
N VAL A 601 -2.21 -19.75 -8.34
CA VAL A 601 -3.57 -19.72 -8.90
C VAL A 601 -4.00 -21.13 -9.30
N LYS A 602 -3.19 -21.83 -10.10
CA LYS A 602 -3.46 -23.20 -10.56
C LYS A 602 -3.54 -24.18 -9.38
N ALA A 603 -2.79 -23.97 -8.31
CA ALA A 603 -2.82 -24.81 -7.11
C ALA A 603 -3.93 -24.47 -6.09
N SER A 604 -4.89 -23.59 -6.41
CA SER A 604 -5.93 -23.15 -5.46
C SER A 604 -5.38 -22.48 -4.18
N MET A 605 -4.19 -21.88 -4.25
CA MET A 605 -3.52 -21.20 -3.13
C MET A 605 -3.57 -19.66 -3.23
N TYR A 606 -4.08 -19.13 -4.35
CA TYR A 606 -4.30 -17.70 -4.52
C TYR A 606 -5.58 -17.27 -3.79
N ARG A 607 -5.57 -16.08 -3.18
CA ARG A 607 -6.65 -15.67 -2.26
C ARG A 607 -7.96 -15.33 -2.97
N GLY A 608 -7.92 -14.74 -4.16
CA GLY A 608 -9.13 -14.24 -4.82
C GLY A 608 -9.81 -13.11 -4.07
N TRP A 609 -10.80 -12.49 -4.71
CA TRP A 609 -11.62 -11.41 -4.17
C TRP A 609 -12.92 -11.31 -4.96
N GLU A 610 -14.05 -11.15 -4.27
CA GLU A 610 -15.33 -10.88 -4.92
C GLU A 610 -16.31 -10.11 -4.01
N LEU A 611 -17.28 -9.46 -4.65
CA LEU A 611 -18.49 -9.02 -3.97
C LEU A 611 -19.45 -10.21 -3.84
N LEU A 612 -20.00 -10.40 -2.65
CA LEU A 612 -21.02 -11.42 -2.43
C LEU A 612 -22.27 -11.12 -3.27
N SER A 613 -23.07 -12.14 -3.56
CA SER A 613 -24.32 -11.97 -4.31
C SER A 613 -25.53 -12.13 -3.39
N LYS A 614 -26.57 -11.35 -3.63
CA LYS A 614 -27.89 -11.52 -3.01
C LYS A 614 -28.81 -12.26 -3.98
N THR A 615 -29.54 -13.22 -3.44
CA THR A 615 -30.60 -13.95 -4.15
C THR A 615 -31.97 -13.53 -3.60
N GLU A 616 -32.93 -13.28 -4.48
CA GLU A 616 -34.29 -12.87 -4.11
C GLU A 616 -35.32 -13.40 -5.12
N PHE A 617 -36.49 -13.79 -4.63
CA PHE A 617 -37.68 -14.12 -5.44
C PHE A 617 -38.74 -13.04 -5.25
N ILE A 618 -39.49 -12.72 -6.31
CA ILE A 618 -40.67 -11.84 -6.18
C ILE A 618 -41.90 -12.66 -5.80
N PRO A 619 -42.87 -12.09 -5.07
CA PRO A 619 -44.09 -12.79 -4.70
C PRO A 619 -45.02 -13.10 -5.87
N ARG A 620 -44.76 -12.50 -7.04
CA ARG A 620 -45.64 -12.52 -8.21
C ARG A 620 -45.25 -13.62 -9.19
N THR A 621 -46.24 -14.10 -9.94
CA THR A 621 -46.18 -15.24 -10.84
C THR A 621 -46.89 -14.95 -12.16
N VAL A 622 -46.51 -15.72 -13.18
CA VAL A 622 -47.17 -15.75 -14.49
C VAL A 622 -47.41 -17.19 -14.90
N THR A 623 -48.42 -17.43 -15.72
CA THR A 623 -48.66 -18.72 -16.36
C THR A 623 -48.30 -18.63 -17.84
N VAL A 624 -47.50 -19.59 -18.32
CA VAL A 624 -47.06 -19.65 -19.72
C VAL A 624 -48.28 -19.85 -20.62
N GLY A 625 -48.58 -18.86 -21.47
CA GLY A 625 -49.70 -18.88 -22.41
C GLY A 625 -49.35 -19.33 -23.83
N ALA A 626 -48.07 -19.23 -24.21
CA ALA A 626 -47.55 -19.73 -25.48
C ALA A 626 -46.08 -20.15 -25.32
N ALA A 627 -45.58 -20.95 -26.26
CA ALA A 627 -44.16 -21.32 -26.30
C ALA A 627 -43.28 -20.06 -26.34
N ALA A 628 -42.21 -20.07 -25.56
CA ALA A 628 -41.21 -19.02 -25.56
C ALA A 628 -40.39 -19.05 -26.85
N PHE A 629 -39.92 -17.89 -27.27
CA PHE A 629 -38.97 -17.75 -28.37
C PHE A 629 -37.85 -16.79 -28.00
N PHE A 630 -36.69 -17.00 -28.62
CA PHE A 630 -35.51 -16.15 -28.48
C PHE A 630 -35.47 -15.06 -29.55
N SER A 631 -35.04 -13.86 -29.17
CA SER A 631 -34.82 -12.73 -30.07
C SER A 631 -33.47 -12.07 -29.81
N SER A 632 -32.51 -12.30 -30.71
CA SER A 632 -31.20 -11.64 -30.67
C SER A 632 -31.31 -10.11 -30.83
N GLY A 633 -32.23 -9.63 -31.68
CA GLY A 633 -32.46 -8.21 -31.92
C GLY A 633 -33.17 -7.45 -30.79
N ASN A 634 -33.69 -8.15 -29.77
CA ASN A 634 -34.35 -7.56 -28.60
C ASN A 634 -33.47 -7.75 -27.35
N ASN A 635 -32.20 -7.35 -27.39
CA ASN A 635 -31.24 -7.54 -26.29
C ASN A 635 -31.11 -9.01 -25.85
N SER A 636 -30.98 -9.93 -26.82
CA SER A 636 -30.79 -11.36 -26.56
C SER A 636 -31.80 -11.94 -25.54
N THR A 637 -33.09 -11.72 -25.80
CA THR A 637 -34.17 -11.97 -24.84
C THR A 637 -34.98 -13.21 -25.18
N VAL A 638 -35.31 -14.00 -24.15
CA VAL A 638 -36.38 -14.99 -24.16
C VAL A 638 -37.69 -14.31 -23.76
N SER A 639 -38.73 -14.51 -24.57
CA SER A 639 -40.05 -13.93 -24.33
C SER A 639 -41.17 -14.92 -24.60
N PHE A 640 -42.26 -14.80 -23.86
CA PHE A 640 -43.44 -15.65 -23.98
C PHE A 640 -44.73 -14.92 -23.58
N ALA A 641 -45.84 -15.24 -24.25
CA ALA A 641 -47.15 -14.73 -23.87
C ALA A 641 -47.64 -15.37 -22.56
N THR A 642 -48.35 -14.62 -21.72
CA THR A 642 -48.90 -15.11 -20.45
C THR A 642 -50.42 -15.29 -20.53
N SER A 643 -50.91 -16.47 -20.13
CA SER A 643 -52.35 -16.76 -20.07
C SER A 643 -52.97 -16.25 -18.77
N ASP A 644 -52.23 -16.33 -17.67
CA ASP A 644 -52.63 -15.82 -16.35
C ASP A 644 -51.46 -15.08 -15.67
N SER A 645 -51.76 -14.17 -14.75
CA SER A 645 -50.76 -13.51 -13.90
C SER A 645 -51.42 -12.83 -12.69
N ASP A 646 -50.78 -12.96 -11.52
CA ASP A 646 -51.08 -12.17 -10.33
C ASP A 646 -50.26 -10.86 -10.24
N ASN A 647 -49.34 -10.63 -11.19
CA ASN A 647 -48.68 -9.36 -11.38
C ASN A 647 -49.63 -8.39 -12.10
N PRO A 648 -49.77 -7.12 -11.68
CA PRO A 648 -50.64 -6.17 -12.34
C PRO A 648 -50.34 -6.04 -13.85
N ARG A 649 -51.29 -6.51 -14.65
CA ARG A 649 -51.27 -6.33 -16.11
C ARG A 649 -51.36 -4.85 -16.46
N ASN A 650 -50.84 -4.47 -17.63
CA ASN A 650 -50.83 -3.09 -18.13
C ASN A 650 -49.99 -2.10 -17.30
N THR A 651 -49.04 -2.58 -16.51
CA THR A 651 -48.03 -1.74 -15.88
C THR A 651 -46.74 -1.69 -16.71
N ALA A 652 -46.11 -0.52 -16.78
CA ALA A 652 -44.82 -0.35 -17.45
C ALA A 652 -43.62 -0.55 -16.49
N ALA A 653 -43.89 -0.92 -15.23
CA ALA A 653 -42.87 -1.07 -14.20
C ALA A 653 -42.21 -2.45 -14.33
N PRO A 654 -40.90 -2.52 -14.60
CA PRO A 654 -40.19 -3.79 -14.65
C PRO A 654 -39.73 -4.25 -13.26
N GLU A 655 -39.49 -5.54 -13.12
CA GLU A 655 -38.97 -6.17 -11.90
C GLU A 655 -37.43 -6.12 -11.90
N PHE A 656 -36.84 -6.00 -10.71
CA PHE A 656 -35.38 -5.95 -10.50
C PHE A 656 -34.66 -4.80 -11.23
N GLN A 657 -35.35 -3.68 -11.49
CA GLN A 657 -34.75 -2.53 -12.15
C GLN A 657 -33.58 -1.94 -11.36
N ASN A 658 -32.44 -1.76 -12.03
CA ASN A 658 -31.20 -1.20 -11.48
C ASN A 658 -30.47 -2.09 -10.45
N TYR A 659 -30.90 -3.35 -10.28
CA TYR A 659 -30.20 -4.30 -9.40
C TYR A 659 -28.94 -4.89 -10.05
N ASN A 660 -28.78 -4.75 -11.37
CA ASN A 660 -27.67 -5.35 -12.13
C ASN A 660 -27.57 -6.87 -11.92
N ALA A 661 -28.71 -7.57 -12.02
CA ALA A 661 -28.78 -9.01 -11.87
C ALA A 661 -27.80 -9.73 -12.81
N SER A 662 -27.08 -10.73 -12.33
CA SER A 662 -26.24 -11.60 -13.14
C SER A 662 -27.00 -12.82 -13.66
N HIS A 663 -28.05 -13.24 -12.94
CA HIS A 663 -28.82 -14.44 -13.29
C HIS A 663 -30.32 -14.22 -13.10
N TRP A 664 -31.12 -14.85 -13.95
CA TRP A 664 -32.55 -15.08 -13.73
C TRP A 664 -32.78 -16.48 -13.14
N LEU A 665 -33.67 -16.57 -12.16
CA LEU A 665 -34.07 -17.81 -11.50
C LEU A 665 -35.54 -18.09 -11.80
N LEU A 666 -35.83 -19.30 -12.28
CA LEU A 666 -37.18 -19.73 -12.59
C LEU A 666 -37.52 -21.02 -11.85
N ALA A 667 -38.71 -21.09 -11.29
CA ALA A 667 -39.29 -22.30 -10.73
C ALA A 667 -40.71 -22.47 -11.24
N GLY A 668 -41.07 -23.67 -11.69
CA GLY A 668 -42.42 -24.01 -12.15
C GLY A 668 -43.21 -24.74 -11.06
N ASP A 669 -44.54 -24.64 -11.11
CA ASP A 669 -45.46 -25.44 -10.28
C ASP A 669 -45.40 -26.94 -10.61
N ASN A 670 -44.87 -27.29 -11.78
CA ASN A 670 -44.52 -28.65 -12.18
C ASN A 670 -43.22 -29.19 -11.53
N GLY A 671 -42.53 -28.39 -10.70
CA GLY A 671 -41.30 -28.77 -10.00
C GLY A 671 -40.00 -28.63 -10.80
N ASN A 672 -40.06 -28.19 -12.07
CA ASN A 672 -38.87 -27.89 -12.87
C ASN A 672 -38.26 -26.54 -12.46
N THR A 673 -36.94 -26.42 -12.62
CA THR A 673 -36.19 -25.21 -12.30
C THR A 673 -35.18 -24.86 -13.39
N MET A 674 -34.89 -23.56 -13.53
CA MET A 674 -33.91 -23.06 -14.48
C MET A 674 -33.16 -21.87 -13.87
N ILE A 675 -31.84 -21.85 -14.07
CA ILE A 675 -30.96 -20.74 -13.70
C ILE A 675 -30.34 -20.27 -15.02
N ILE A 676 -30.57 -19.01 -15.36
CA ILE A 676 -30.16 -18.43 -16.63
C ILE A 676 -29.10 -17.39 -16.34
N GLU A 677 -27.85 -17.62 -16.76
CA GLU A 677 -26.79 -16.62 -16.76
C GLU A 677 -27.10 -15.55 -17.82
N ARG A 678 -26.99 -14.28 -17.47
CA ARG A 678 -27.26 -13.19 -18.40
C ARG A 678 -26.06 -12.94 -19.33
N VAL A 679 -26.31 -12.89 -20.64
CA VAL A 679 -25.29 -12.76 -21.69
C VAL A 679 -24.85 -11.31 -21.97
N SER A 680 -25.54 -10.32 -21.40
CA SER A 680 -25.26 -8.88 -21.57
C SER A 680 -25.84 -8.06 -20.41
N SER A 681 -25.38 -6.82 -20.22
CA SER A 681 -25.85 -5.88 -19.17
C SER A 681 -26.62 -4.67 -19.73
N GLY A 682 -27.10 -4.74 -20.98
CA GLY A 682 -27.77 -3.64 -21.65
C GLY A 682 -29.13 -3.26 -21.02
N GLN A 683 -29.90 -4.25 -20.56
CA GLN A 683 -31.21 -4.04 -19.93
C GLN A 683 -31.32 -4.85 -18.62
N ASN A 684 -31.03 -4.21 -17.49
CA ASN A 684 -30.92 -4.89 -16.18
C ASN A 684 -32.24 -5.01 -15.43
N PHE A 685 -33.25 -5.60 -16.07
CA PHE A 685 -34.57 -5.85 -15.47
C PHE A 685 -35.35 -6.93 -16.24
N ALA A 686 -36.49 -7.35 -15.71
CA ALA A 686 -37.41 -8.26 -16.39
C ALA A 686 -38.84 -7.68 -16.42
N TYR A 687 -39.60 -7.96 -17.48
CA TYR A 687 -41.04 -7.70 -17.48
C TYR A 687 -41.81 -8.98 -17.18
N TRP A 688 -42.77 -8.93 -16.25
CA TRP A 688 -43.34 -10.14 -15.66
C TRP A 688 -44.86 -10.09 -15.36
N PRO A 689 -45.76 -9.68 -16.27
CA PRO A 689 -45.57 -9.40 -17.70
C PRO A 689 -45.59 -7.90 -18.04
N PHE A 690 -45.27 -7.57 -19.29
CA PHE A 690 -45.43 -6.23 -19.86
C PHE A 690 -46.90 -5.93 -20.22
N ASN A 691 -47.17 -4.71 -20.69
CA ASN A 691 -48.52 -4.24 -21.02
C ASN A 691 -49.25 -5.06 -22.11
N ASN A 692 -48.52 -5.78 -22.96
CA ASN A 692 -49.07 -6.66 -23.99
C ASN A 692 -49.22 -8.12 -23.52
N ASN A 693 -49.20 -8.38 -22.20
CA ASN A 693 -49.25 -9.71 -21.60
C ASN A 693 -48.10 -10.63 -22.03
N THR A 694 -46.93 -10.07 -22.34
CA THR A 694 -45.72 -10.84 -22.65
C THR A 694 -44.70 -10.67 -21.54
N ALA A 695 -44.12 -11.76 -21.06
CA ALA A 695 -42.98 -11.72 -20.17
C ALA A 695 -41.68 -11.62 -20.98
N PHE A 696 -40.75 -10.80 -20.51
CA PHE A 696 -39.45 -10.59 -21.15
C PHE A 696 -38.34 -10.79 -20.13
N LEU A 697 -37.49 -11.79 -20.37
CA LEU A 697 -36.27 -12.06 -19.60
C LEU A 697 -35.09 -11.48 -20.38
N TYR A 698 -34.81 -10.19 -20.15
CA TYR A 698 -33.77 -9.50 -20.92
C TYR A 698 -32.38 -10.10 -20.67
N ASP A 699 -31.58 -10.12 -21.74
CA ASP A 699 -30.23 -10.67 -21.76
C ASP A 699 -30.13 -12.15 -21.34
N SER A 700 -31.20 -12.95 -21.51
CA SER A 700 -31.18 -14.39 -21.16
C SER A 700 -30.29 -15.26 -22.04
N GLY A 701 -29.92 -14.77 -23.24
CA GLY A 701 -29.33 -15.61 -24.28
C GLY A 701 -30.34 -16.56 -24.92
N ASP A 702 -29.87 -17.39 -25.85
CA ASP A 702 -30.71 -18.36 -26.57
C ASP A 702 -30.91 -19.63 -25.76
N VAL A 703 -31.89 -19.56 -24.85
CA VAL A 703 -32.26 -20.67 -23.96
C VAL A 703 -33.73 -21.07 -24.12
N ALA A 704 -34.34 -20.71 -25.26
CA ALA A 704 -35.77 -20.89 -25.49
C ALA A 704 -36.20 -22.37 -25.53
N ASP A 705 -35.38 -23.24 -26.12
CA ASP A 705 -35.67 -24.68 -26.19
C ASP A 705 -35.66 -25.34 -24.81
N GLU A 706 -34.67 -25.03 -23.97
CA GLU A 706 -34.62 -25.50 -22.59
C GLU A 706 -35.81 -24.95 -21.79
N PHE A 707 -36.12 -23.66 -21.95
CA PHE A 707 -37.28 -23.04 -21.30
C PHE A 707 -38.58 -23.78 -21.66
N ASN A 708 -38.83 -24.02 -22.95
CA ASN A 708 -40.05 -24.68 -23.42
C ASN A 708 -40.14 -26.14 -22.95
N SER A 709 -39.00 -26.84 -22.87
CA SER A 709 -38.95 -28.21 -22.34
C SER A 709 -39.26 -28.26 -20.85
N LYS A 710 -38.82 -27.28 -20.07
CA LYS A 710 -39.01 -27.25 -18.61
C LYS A 710 -40.36 -26.65 -18.20
N PHE A 711 -40.85 -25.69 -18.97
CA PHE A 711 -42.04 -24.91 -18.66
C PHE A 711 -43.02 -24.87 -19.85
N PRO A 712 -43.68 -26.00 -20.17
CA PRO A 712 -44.68 -26.04 -21.23
C PRO A 712 -45.88 -25.11 -20.94
N VAL A 713 -46.65 -24.78 -21.98
CA VAL A 713 -47.87 -23.98 -21.87
C VAL A 713 -48.78 -24.49 -20.75
N GLY A 714 -49.28 -23.59 -19.90
CA GLY A 714 -50.05 -23.88 -18.71
C GLY A 714 -49.25 -23.95 -17.41
N THR A 715 -47.91 -23.99 -17.47
CA THR A 715 -47.05 -23.98 -16.28
C THR A 715 -47.08 -22.62 -15.59
N LYS A 716 -47.28 -22.59 -14.27
CA LYS A 716 -47.17 -21.38 -13.44
C LYS A 716 -45.72 -21.20 -12.97
N ILE A 717 -45.14 -20.01 -13.14
CA ILE A 717 -43.72 -19.75 -12.92
C ILE A 717 -43.50 -18.61 -11.91
N TRP A 718 -42.54 -18.80 -11.01
CA TRP A 718 -41.96 -17.78 -10.14
C TRP A 718 -40.66 -17.22 -10.74
N LEU A 719 -40.46 -15.91 -10.59
CA LEU A 719 -39.23 -15.22 -10.98
C LEU A 719 -38.38 -14.87 -9.75
N GLY A 720 -37.09 -15.12 -9.85
CA GLY A 720 -36.08 -14.58 -8.94
C GLY A 720 -34.86 -14.09 -9.70
N ALA A 721 -33.95 -13.46 -8.97
CA ALA A 721 -32.71 -12.93 -9.51
C ALA A 721 -31.54 -13.11 -8.53
N VAL A 722 -30.34 -13.19 -9.10
CA VAL A 722 -29.08 -13.08 -8.35
C VAL A 722 -28.40 -11.79 -8.76
N TYR A 723 -28.07 -10.93 -7.80
CA TYR A 723 -27.46 -9.62 -8.07
C TYR A 723 -26.32 -9.32 -7.08
N PRO A 724 -25.33 -8.49 -7.44
CA PRO A 724 -24.23 -8.18 -6.54
C PRO A 724 -24.73 -7.47 -5.28
N SER A 725 -24.20 -7.87 -4.13
CA SER A 725 -24.30 -7.12 -2.88
C SER A 725 -23.12 -6.14 -2.76
N ALA A 726 -23.15 -5.30 -1.74
CA ALA A 726 -22.06 -4.38 -1.45
C ALA A 726 -20.91 -5.01 -0.64
N SER A 727 -21.07 -6.25 -0.13
CA SER A 727 -20.13 -6.85 0.82
C SER A 727 -18.96 -7.57 0.14
N PRO A 728 -17.70 -7.11 0.29
CA PRO A 728 -16.54 -7.79 -0.26
C PRO A 728 -16.03 -8.93 0.63
N VAL A 729 -15.45 -9.96 0.01
CA VAL A 729 -14.75 -11.08 0.66
C VAL A 729 -13.48 -11.47 -0.11
N SER A 730 -12.53 -12.10 0.57
CA SER A 730 -11.30 -12.65 -0.03
C SER A 730 -10.89 -13.95 0.66
N ALA A 731 -10.22 -14.84 -0.07
CA ALA A 731 -9.86 -16.19 0.37
C ALA A 731 -11.10 -16.96 0.86
N GLU A 732 -10.94 -17.79 1.87
CA GLU A 732 -12.05 -18.59 2.39
C GLU A 732 -13.06 -17.72 3.15
N TYR A 733 -14.35 -17.87 2.82
CA TYR A 733 -15.48 -17.19 3.45
C TYR A 733 -16.66 -18.14 3.69
N LEU A 734 -17.58 -17.73 4.58
CA LEU A 734 -18.80 -18.46 4.90
C LEU A 734 -19.86 -18.18 3.83
N HIS A 735 -20.29 -19.20 3.11
CA HIS A 735 -21.31 -19.11 2.07
C HIS A 735 -22.62 -19.75 2.51
N THR A 736 -23.72 -19.18 2.02
CA THR A 736 -25.07 -19.64 2.31
C THR A 736 -25.76 -20.08 1.02
N ASP A 737 -26.34 -21.25 1.04
CA ASP A 737 -27.21 -21.76 -0.03
C ASP A 737 -28.61 -22.03 0.53
N VAL A 738 -29.66 -21.74 -0.22
CA VAL A 738 -31.04 -22.04 0.18
C VAL A 738 -31.67 -23.01 -0.79
N LEU A 739 -32.24 -24.07 -0.24
CA LEU A 739 -33.06 -25.06 -0.93
C LEU A 739 -34.53 -24.83 -0.56
N GLY A 740 -35.43 -24.84 -1.54
CA GLY A 740 -36.86 -24.68 -1.29
C GLY A 740 -37.63 -24.17 -2.51
N SER A 741 -38.94 -24.41 -2.56
CA SER A 741 -39.80 -23.78 -3.57
C SER A 741 -39.93 -22.28 -3.29
N PRO A 742 -39.93 -21.39 -4.30
CA PRO A 742 -40.20 -19.98 -4.09
C PRO A 742 -41.52 -19.73 -3.35
N ALA A 743 -42.56 -20.53 -3.64
CA ALA A 743 -43.83 -20.48 -2.95
C ALA A 743 -43.71 -20.62 -1.41
N ASN A 744 -42.78 -21.45 -0.93
CA ASN A 744 -42.57 -21.65 0.51
C ASN A 744 -41.55 -20.65 1.08
N ILE A 745 -40.49 -20.35 0.32
CA ILE A 745 -39.48 -19.35 0.69
C ILE A 745 -40.13 -17.99 0.94
N LEU A 746 -41.06 -17.56 0.08
CA LEU A 746 -41.77 -16.29 0.19
C LEU A 746 -42.73 -16.21 1.40
N GLN A 747 -43.12 -17.36 1.95
CA GLN A 747 -43.93 -17.44 3.18
C GLN A 747 -43.06 -17.47 4.44
N CYS A 748 -41.77 -17.77 4.30
CA CYS A 748 -40.81 -17.72 5.38
C CYS A 748 -40.37 -16.28 5.66
N ALA A 749 -40.75 -15.76 6.84
CA ALA A 749 -40.42 -14.39 7.23
C ALA A 749 -38.91 -14.09 7.20
N ASP A 750 -38.07 -15.09 7.50
CA ASP A 750 -36.61 -14.98 7.56
C ASP A 750 -35.93 -14.91 6.19
N LEU A 751 -36.62 -15.27 5.09
CA LEU A 751 -36.02 -15.41 3.75
C LEU A 751 -36.78 -14.67 2.64
N LYS A 752 -38.01 -14.19 2.89
CA LYS A 752 -38.85 -13.53 1.88
C LYS A 752 -38.25 -12.25 1.28
N GLU A 753 -37.30 -11.60 1.97
CA GLU A 753 -36.58 -10.41 1.49
C GLU A 753 -35.25 -10.75 0.79
N GLY A 754 -35.02 -12.04 0.51
CA GLY A 754 -33.80 -12.56 -0.07
C GLY A 754 -32.70 -12.84 0.97
N TRP A 755 -31.58 -13.38 0.52
CA TRP A 755 -30.43 -13.72 1.36
C TRP A 755 -29.12 -13.54 0.59
N ILE A 756 -28.01 -13.36 1.31
CA ILE A 756 -26.67 -13.39 0.70
C ILE A 756 -26.29 -14.83 0.44
N GLY A 757 -26.15 -15.22 -0.82
CA GLY A 757 -25.98 -16.62 -1.20
C GLY A 757 -26.60 -16.99 -2.53
N CYS A 758 -26.77 -18.29 -2.76
CA CYS A 758 -27.39 -18.84 -3.97
C CYS A 758 -28.62 -19.71 -3.64
N TRP A 759 -29.42 -20.00 -4.66
CA TRP A 759 -30.55 -20.93 -4.58
C TRP A 759 -30.19 -22.28 -5.21
N LEU A 760 -30.53 -23.38 -4.55
CA LEU A 760 -30.20 -24.75 -4.98
C LEU A 760 -31.31 -25.45 -5.77
N GLY A 761 -32.50 -24.86 -5.83
CA GLY A 761 -33.66 -25.45 -6.48
C GLY A 761 -34.74 -25.92 -5.52
N VAL A 762 -35.63 -26.80 -6.01
CA VAL A 762 -36.83 -27.24 -5.30
C VAL A 762 -36.73 -28.72 -4.89
N PRO A 763 -36.97 -29.07 -3.62
CA PRO A 763 -37.19 -30.45 -3.20
C PRO A 763 -38.62 -30.86 -3.58
N ASN A 764 -38.78 -31.43 -4.78
CA ASN A 764 -40.07 -31.78 -5.36
C ASN A 764 -40.52 -33.23 -5.03
N GLY A 765 -39.85 -33.91 -4.11
CA GLY A 765 -40.16 -35.30 -3.74
C GLY A 765 -39.73 -36.35 -4.78
N GLN A 766 -38.97 -35.96 -5.81
CA GLN A 766 -38.39 -36.89 -6.78
C GLN A 766 -36.87 -36.99 -6.63
N LYS A 767 -36.20 -35.86 -6.39
CA LYS A 767 -34.74 -35.79 -6.26
C LYS A 767 -34.23 -36.29 -4.91
N LYS A 768 -33.19 -37.10 -4.93
CA LYS A 768 -32.40 -37.51 -3.75
C LYS A 768 -31.51 -36.36 -3.28
N TRP A 769 -31.14 -36.39 -2.00
CA TRP A 769 -30.17 -35.45 -1.44
C TRP A 769 -28.85 -35.43 -2.23
N SER A 770 -28.39 -36.61 -2.67
CA SER A 770 -27.21 -36.77 -3.51
C SER A 770 -27.33 -36.22 -4.93
N GLU A 771 -28.48 -35.66 -5.33
CA GLU A 771 -28.70 -34.99 -6.62
C GLU A 771 -28.66 -33.46 -6.50
N PHE A 772 -28.71 -32.92 -5.28
CA PHE A 772 -28.44 -31.50 -5.05
C PHE A 772 -26.93 -31.27 -4.96
N ARG A 773 -26.49 -30.07 -5.36
CA ARG A 773 -25.09 -29.67 -5.36
C ARG A 773 -24.96 -28.35 -4.62
N ALA A 774 -23.92 -28.19 -3.81
CA ALA A 774 -23.55 -26.87 -3.32
C ALA A 774 -23.22 -25.97 -4.53
N SER A 775 -23.64 -24.71 -4.48
CA SER A 775 -23.46 -23.76 -5.59
C SER A 775 -22.01 -23.33 -5.81
N ARG A 776 -21.16 -23.56 -4.79
CA ARG A 776 -19.76 -23.18 -4.74
C ARG A 776 -18.89 -24.40 -4.40
N PRO A 777 -17.63 -24.46 -4.88
CA PRO A 777 -16.68 -25.48 -4.46
C PRO A 777 -16.49 -25.49 -2.94
N THR A 778 -16.61 -26.64 -2.29
CA THR A 778 -16.25 -26.77 -0.87
C THR A 778 -15.41 -28.02 -0.60
N GLN A 779 -14.55 -27.94 0.40
CA GLN A 779 -13.79 -29.06 0.94
C GLN A 779 -14.36 -29.55 2.28
N ALA A 780 -15.52 -29.03 2.69
CA ALA A 780 -16.21 -29.47 3.90
C ALA A 780 -16.75 -30.89 3.73
N THR A 781 -16.42 -31.78 4.67
CA THR A 781 -16.97 -33.15 4.74
C THR A 781 -18.34 -33.21 5.42
N VAL A 782 -18.73 -32.13 6.08
CA VAL A 782 -20.05 -31.92 6.71
C VAL A 782 -20.49 -30.48 6.44
N ILE A 783 -21.76 -30.32 6.06
CA ILE A 783 -22.40 -29.00 5.93
C ILE A 783 -23.40 -28.84 7.07
N ASN A 784 -23.34 -27.69 7.74
CA ASN A 784 -24.32 -27.31 8.75
C ASN A 784 -25.58 -26.81 8.05
N THR A 785 -26.74 -27.28 8.51
CA THR A 785 -28.02 -26.86 7.93
C THR A 785 -28.99 -26.37 8.99
N VAL A 786 -29.90 -25.49 8.56
CA VAL A 786 -31.04 -25.05 9.35
C VAL A 786 -32.27 -25.25 8.47
N GLN A 787 -33.23 -26.03 8.94
CA GLN A 787 -34.39 -26.47 8.15
C GLN A 787 -35.71 -26.11 8.82
N THR A 788 -36.72 -25.83 8.00
CA THR A 788 -38.11 -25.65 8.41
C THR A 788 -39.04 -26.48 7.52
N ASP A 789 -39.98 -27.16 8.16
CA ASP A 789 -41.06 -27.92 7.52
C ASP A 789 -42.44 -27.25 7.75
N ASP A 790 -42.47 -26.06 8.37
CA ASP A 790 -43.66 -25.30 8.77
C ASP A 790 -43.62 -23.83 8.32
N LEU A 791 -43.00 -23.58 7.15
CA LEU A 791 -42.94 -22.27 6.49
C LEU A 791 -42.23 -21.19 7.33
N GLY A 792 -41.24 -21.58 8.13
CA GLY A 792 -40.44 -20.69 8.96
C GLY A 792 -41.07 -20.35 10.31
N ALA A 793 -42.15 -21.02 10.73
CA ALA A 793 -42.69 -20.85 12.08
C ALA A 793 -41.73 -21.41 13.14
N ALA A 794 -41.06 -22.53 12.85
CA ALA A 794 -39.96 -23.05 13.63
C ALA A 794 -38.81 -23.53 12.73
N TRP A 795 -37.60 -23.40 13.27
CA TRP A 795 -36.38 -23.88 12.63
C TRP A 795 -35.71 -24.95 13.48
N THR A 796 -35.01 -25.88 12.82
CA THR A 796 -34.22 -26.93 13.46
C THR A 796 -32.83 -26.99 12.86
N ILE A 797 -31.80 -27.04 13.70
CA ILE A 797 -30.41 -27.23 13.27
C ILE A 797 -30.17 -28.71 12.95
N SER A 798 -29.51 -28.98 11.83
CA SER A 798 -29.09 -30.31 11.41
C SER A 798 -27.74 -30.27 10.68
N THR A 799 -27.32 -31.42 10.15
CA THR A 799 -26.10 -31.54 9.35
C THR A 799 -26.30 -32.53 8.22
N HIS A 800 -25.60 -32.30 7.11
CA HIS A 800 -25.43 -33.29 6.05
C HIS A 800 -23.99 -33.77 6.00
N SER A 801 -23.78 -35.09 5.98
CA SER A 801 -22.53 -35.65 5.48
C SER A 801 -22.38 -35.32 4.00
N PHE A 802 -21.19 -34.86 3.61
CA PHE A 802 -20.96 -34.24 2.31
C PHE A 802 -19.79 -34.88 1.57
N ASN A 803 -19.98 -35.11 0.27
CA ASN A 803 -18.97 -35.60 -0.65
C ASN A 803 -18.27 -34.41 -1.30
N THR A 804 -17.02 -34.16 -0.93
CA THR A 804 -16.22 -33.02 -1.43
C THR A 804 -15.91 -33.12 -2.91
N VAL A 805 -15.80 -34.34 -3.45
CA VAL A 805 -15.58 -34.59 -4.88
C VAL A 805 -16.81 -34.17 -5.67
N LEU A 806 -17.97 -34.80 -5.38
CA LEU A 806 -19.21 -34.57 -6.11
C LEU A 806 -19.88 -33.24 -5.75
N ASN A 807 -19.39 -32.55 -4.71
CA ASN A 807 -19.96 -31.32 -4.18
C ASN A 807 -21.44 -31.48 -3.79
N SER A 808 -21.79 -32.62 -3.19
CA SER A 808 -23.17 -33.01 -2.86
C SER A 808 -23.27 -33.70 -1.50
N PRO A 809 -24.45 -33.71 -0.84
CA PRO A 809 -24.72 -34.64 0.25
C PRO A 809 -24.52 -36.10 -0.17
N THR A 810 -24.20 -36.97 0.78
CA THR A 810 -24.02 -38.41 0.53
C THR A 810 -25.33 -39.21 0.62
N ALA A 811 -26.39 -38.63 1.19
CA ALA A 811 -27.64 -39.32 1.44
C ALA A 811 -28.37 -39.68 0.14
N ALA A 812 -28.79 -40.94 0.02
CA ALA A 812 -29.55 -41.46 -1.11
C ALA A 812 -31.08 -41.39 -0.90
N SER A 813 -31.54 -40.85 0.24
CA SER A 813 -32.96 -40.60 0.50
C SER A 813 -33.45 -39.39 -0.30
N VAL A 814 -34.76 -39.39 -0.58
CA VAL A 814 -35.45 -38.32 -1.29
C VAL A 814 -35.60 -37.10 -0.37
N ALA A 815 -35.39 -35.90 -0.92
CA ALA A 815 -35.60 -34.65 -0.21
C ALA A 815 -37.12 -34.42 0.00
N PRO A 816 -37.59 -34.15 1.24
CA PRO A 816 -39.01 -33.97 1.54
C PRO A 816 -39.65 -32.80 0.77
N VAL A 817 -40.86 -33.02 0.24
CA VAL A 817 -41.64 -31.96 -0.40
C VAL A 817 -41.97 -30.86 0.61
N GLY A 818 -41.84 -29.61 0.19
CA GLY A 818 -42.27 -28.46 0.97
C GLY A 818 -41.23 -27.93 1.96
N ARG A 819 -40.13 -28.64 2.17
CA ARG A 819 -39.03 -28.21 3.03
C ARG A 819 -38.34 -26.96 2.48
N VAL A 820 -38.00 -26.04 3.38
CA VAL A 820 -37.01 -24.98 3.13
C VAL A 820 -35.81 -25.24 4.02
N GLU A 821 -34.62 -25.26 3.43
CA GLU A 821 -33.38 -25.59 4.14
C GLU A 821 -32.24 -24.67 3.73
N VAL A 822 -31.54 -24.14 4.72
CA VAL A 822 -30.39 -23.25 4.57
C VAL A 822 -29.12 -24.05 4.82
N TRP A 823 -28.22 -24.10 3.85
CA TRP A 823 -26.93 -24.76 3.91
C TRP A 823 -25.84 -23.72 4.13
N VAL A 824 -24.97 -23.96 5.11
CA VAL A 824 -23.89 -23.04 5.47
C VAL A 824 -22.56 -23.79 5.45
N TYR A 825 -21.62 -23.31 4.65
CA TYR A 825 -20.31 -23.95 4.45
C TYR A 825 -19.24 -22.96 4.00
N ASN A 826 -17.97 -23.34 4.15
CA ASN A 826 -16.84 -22.52 3.70
C ASN A 826 -16.53 -22.77 2.22
N THR A 827 -16.18 -21.69 1.51
CA THR A 827 -15.72 -21.71 0.12
C THR A 827 -14.72 -20.58 -0.15
N ASN A 828 -13.97 -20.66 -1.24
CA ASN A 828 -13.01 -19.65 -1.65
C ASN A 828 -13.66 -18.58 -2.54
N ALA A 829 -13.21 -17.33 -2.36
CA ALA A 829 -13.55 -16.24 -3.27
C ALA A 829 -13.02 -16.48 -4.69
N LYS A 830 -13.73 -15.97 -5.70
CA LYS A 830 -13.30 -16.06 -7.10
C LYS A 830 -11.91 -15.46 -7.33
N LEU A 831 -11.12 -16.13 -8.16
CA LEU A 831 -9.74 -15.75 -8.47
C LEU A 831 -9.67 -14.73 -9.62
N THR A 832 -10.65 -14.81 -10.54
CA THR A 832 -10.68 -14.06 -11.78
C THR A 832 -12.04 -13.38 -11.99
N ARG A 833 -12.03 -12.33 -12.81
CA ARG A 833 -13.21 -11.65 -13.37
C ARG A 833 -13.14 -11.67 -14.89
N ALA A 834 -14.28 -11.58 -15.55
CA ALA A 834 -14.34 -11.37 -17.00
C ALA A 834 -13.56 -10.10 -17.38
N SER A 835 -12.79 -10.16 -18.47
CA SER A 835 -11.93 -9.07 -18.92
C SER A 835 -11.89 -8.99 -20.44
N ASN A 836 -11.50 -7.82 -20.96
CA ASN A 836 -11.21 -7.65 -22.37
C ASN A 836 -9.80 -8.16 -22.70
N ILE A 837 -9.64 -8.60 -23.94
CA ILE A 837 -8.33 -8.98 -24.47
C ILE A 837 -7.41 -7.75 -24.38
N SER A 838 -6.27 -7.91 -23.69
CA SER A 838 -5.32 -6.84 -23.42
C SER A 838 -3.97 -7.13 -24.11
N PRO A 839 -3.19 -6.11 -24.47
CA PRO A 839 -1.85 -6.30 -25.00
C PRO A 839 -0.95 -7.11 -24.05
N ILE A 840 -0.27 -8.11 -24.60
CA ILE A 840 0.61 -9.01 -23.86
C ILE A 840 1.91 -8.27 -23.48
N TYR A 841 2.19 -8.22 -22.18
CA TYR A 841 3.41 -7.63 -21.65
C TYR A 841 4.64 -8.43 -22.09
N LYS A 842 5.69 -7.73 -22.57
CA LYS A 842 6.91 -8.34 -23.14
C LYS A 842 6.66 -9.26 -24.35
N GLY A 843 5.51 -9.12 -25.02
CA GLY A 843 5.18 -9.88 -26.24
C GLY A 843 5.23 -11.39 -26.01
N ARG A 844 5.92 -12.13 -26.89
CA ARG A 844 6.01 -13.61 -26.82
C ARG A 844 6.50 -14.14 -25.48
N ALA A 845 7.39 -13.40 -24.81
CA ALA A 845 7.96 -13.84 -23.54
C ALA A 845 6.96 -13.79 -22.37
N GLY A 846 5.87 -13.02 -22.52
CA GLY A 846 4.80 -12.95 -21.52
C GLY A 846 3.68 -13.96 -21.72
N ILE A 847 3.82 -14.91 -22.65
CA ILE A 847 2.85 -15.98 -22.90
C ILE A 847 3.30 -17.22 -22.16
N GLY A 848 2.39 -17.80 -21.37
CA GLY A 848 2.60 -19.05 -20.67
C GLY A 848 2.37 -20.29 -21.54
N ASN A 849 2.02 -21.38 -20.88
CA ASN A 849 1.70 -22.66 -21.52
C ASN A 849 0.20 -22.95 -21.39
N VAL A 850 -0.31 -23.86 -22.22
CA VAL A 850 -1.70 -24.31 -22.11
C VAL A 850 -1.83 -25.28 -20.95
N PHE A 851 -2.62 -24.89 -19.95
CA PHE A 851 -2.98 -25.69 -18.79
C PHE A 851 -4.30 -26.40 -19.04
N LEU A 852 -4.32 -27.69 -18.78
CA LEU A 852 -5.49 -28.56 -18.89
C LEU A 852 -5.77 -29.15 -17.50
N SER A 853 -6.99 -29.03 -16.98
CA SER A 853 -7.33 -29.58 -15.67
C SER A 853 -8.76 -30.09 -15.58
N GLN A 854 -8.89 -31.25 -14.93
CA GLN A 854 -10.13 -31.85 -14.44
C GLN A 854 -9.95 -32.30 -12.99
N ASN A 855 -9.10 -31.60 -12.23
CA ASN A 855 -8.77 -31.93 -10.85
C ASN A 855 -9.74 -31.28 -9.86
N TYR A 856 -10.46 -32.08 -9.09
CA TYR A 856 -11.39 -31.58 -8.08
C TYR A 856 -10.70 -30.92 -6.87
N LEU A 857 -9.40 -31.21 -6.60
CA LEU A 857 -8.65 -30.56 -5.51
C LEU A 857 -8.18 -29.14 -5.86
N GLN A 858 -8.14 -28.79 -7.15
CA GLN A 858 -7.60 -27.52 -7.66
C GLN A 858 -8.60 -26.84 -8.61
N ARG A 859 -9.88 -26.96 -8.29
CA ARG A 859 -11.00 -26.58 -9.17
C ARG A 859 -11.38 -25.10 -9.10
N ASP A 860 -10.73 -24.29 -8.27
CA ASP A 860 -11.13 -22.89 -8.06
C ASP A 860 -10.89 -22.04 -9.31
N LEU A 861 -9.79 -22.28 -10.05
CA LEU A 861 -9.56 -21.60 -11.33
C LEU A 861 -10.63 -21.96 -12.37
N CYS A 862 -10.98 -23.25 -12.47
CA CYS A 862 -12.05 -23.72 -13.37
C CYS A 862 -13.40 -23.08 -13.01
N TYR A 863 -13.77 -23.11 -11.73
CA TYR A 863 -15.00 -22.48 -11.25
C TYR A 863 -15.00 -20.96 -11.48
N SER A 864 -13.87 -20.30 -11.25
CA SER A 864 -13.75 -18.86 -11.40
C SER A 864 -13.88 -18.40 -12.85
N LEU A 865 -13.40 -19.21 -13.81
CA LEU A 865 -13.44 -18.89 -15.25
C LEU A 865 -14.75 -19.33 -15.92
N THR A 866 -15.28 -20.52 -15.57
CA THR A 866 -16.41 -21.14 -16.29
C THR A 866 -17.72 -21.16 -15.48
N GLY A 867 -17.67 -20.89 -14.17
CA GLY A 867 -18.81 -21.10 -13.26
C GLY A 867 -19.14 -22.58 -12.99
N LYS A 868 -18.41 -23.54 -13.58
CA LYS A 868 -18.64 -24.98 -13.42
C LYS A 868 -17.73 -25.57 -12.36
N ILE A 869 -18.24 -26.52 -11.59
CA ILE A 869 -17.50 -27.22 -10.54
C ILE A 869 -17.03 -28.57 -11.09
N VAL A 870 -15.71 -28.78 -11.06
CA VAL A 870 -15.11 -30.08 -11.39
C VAL A 870 -15.51 -31.12 -10.33
N VAL A 871 -16.02 -32.27 -10.77
CA VAL A 871 -16.58 -33.33 -9.92
C VAL A 871 -15.95 -34.71 -10.17
N ARG A 872 -14.87 -34.80 -10.94
CA ARG A 872 -14.16 -36.05 -11.24
C ARG A 872 -13.71 -36.78 -9.98
N SER A 873 -13.99 -38.09 -9.87
CA SER A 873 -13.65 -38.89 -8.68
C SER A 873 -12.25 -39.49 -8.67
N SER A 874 -11.65 -39.70 -9.84
CA SER A 874 -10.26 -40.18 -9.97
C SER A 874 -9.26 -39.03 -9.94
N HIS A 875 -8.15 -39.20 -9.21
CA HIS A 875 -7.13 -38.17 -9.03
C HIS A 875 -5.84 -38.41 -9.85
N ALA A 876 -5.66 -39.59 -10.44
CA ALA A 876 -4.47 -39.88 -11.23
C ALA A 876 -4.49 -39.07 -12.55
N ARG A 877 -3.39 -38.34 -12.81
CA ARG A 877 -3.10 -37.59 -14.05
C ARG A 877 -4.14 -36.52 -14.42
N SER A 878 -4.90 -35.97 -13.49
CA SER A 878 -6.02 -35.03 -13.77
C SER A 878 -5.62 -33.66 -14.32
N GLU A 879 -4.34 -33.41 -14.55
CA GLU A 879 -3.79 -32.13 -15.02
C GLU A 879 -2.66 -32.35 -16.03
N SER A 880 -2.50 -31.41 -16.95
CA SER A 880 -1.36 -31.35 -17.86
C SER A 880 -1.02 -29.91 -18.21
N THR A 881 0.24 -29.66 -18.56
CA THR A 881 0.68 -28.38 -19.11
C THR A 881 1.46 -28.66 -20.38
N VAL A 882 1.02 -28.06 -21.49
CA VAL A 882 1.62 -28.25 -22.81
C VAL A 882 2.07 -26.93 -23.42
N PRO A 883 3.24 -26.91 -24.09
CA PRO A 883 3.70 -25.72 -24.77
C PRO A 883 2.83 -25.40 -26.00
N LEU A 884 2.69 -24.12 -26.30
CA LEU A 884 2.17 -23.67 -27.59
C LEU A 884 3.16 -24.04 -28.70
N ARG A 885 2.66 -24.67 -29.76
CA ARG A 885 3.46 -25.01 -30.95
C ARG A 885 3.55 -23.85 -31.93
N ASP A 886 2.42 -23.17 -32.10
CA ASP A 886 2.34 -21.96 -32.91
C ASP A 886 1.44 -20.96 -32.21
N GLN A 887 1.96 -19.76 -32.00
CA GLN A 887 1.28 -18.64 -31.35
C GLN A 887 0.74 -17.63 -32.38
N GLY A 888 0.73 -18.00 -33.66
CA GLY A 888 0.27 -17.16 -34.74
C GLY A 888 1.04 -15.84 -34.88
N ARG A 889 0.34 -14.80 -35.34
CA ARG A 889 0.89 -13.46 -35.52
C ARG A 889 0.59 -12.60 -34.31
N LEU A 890 1.62 -11.98 -33.74
CA LEU A 890 1.46 -10.91 -32.77
C LEU A 890 1.59 -9.55 -33.48
N PHE A 891 0.60 -8.68 -33.29
CA PHE A 891 0.66 -7.29 -33.77
C PHE A 891 0.20 -6.36 -32.67
N ALA A 892 1.03 -5.37 -32.33
CA ALA A 892 0.81 -4.45 -31.20
C ALA A 892 0.50 -5.15 -29.84
N GLY A 893 1.05 -6.35 -29.62
CA GLY A 893 0.84 -7.13 -28.39
C GLY A 893 -0.48 -7.91 -28.36
N LEU A 894 -1.32 -7.83 -29.39
CA LEU A 894 -2.54 -8.63 -29.51
C LEU A 894 -2.27 -9.93 -30.28
N PHE A 895 -2.98 -10.98 -29.87
CA PHE A 895 -2.93 -12.30 -30.50
C PHE A 895 -3.82 -12.33 -31.75
N TYR A 896 -3.25 -12.77 -32.88
CA TYR A 896 -3.99 -13.10 -34.08
C TYR A 896 -3.67 -14.54 -34.45
N GLN A 897 -4.66 -15.40 -34.29
CA GLN A 897 -4.54 -16.78 -34.70
C GLN A 897 -4.36 -16.85 -36.22
N THR A 898 -3.24 -17.43 -36.65
CA THR A 898 -2.94 -17.66 -38.08
C THR A 898 -2.72 -19.14 -38.41
N SER A 899 -2.75 -20.01 -37.39
CA SER A 899 -2.59 -21.46 -37.52
C SER A 899 -3.93 -22.16 -37.27
N PRO A 900 -4.22 -23.25 -37.99
CA PRO A 900 -5.38 -24.10 -37.73
C PRO A 900 -5.29 -24.88 -36.41
N ARG A 901 -4.08 -25.02 -35.82
CA ARG A 901 -3.86 -25.73 -34.54
C ARG A 901 -2.69 -25.11 -33.77
N CYS A 902 -2.93 -24.62 -32.55
CA CYS A 902 -1.90 -23.94 -31.74
C CYS A 902 -1.25 -24.83 -30.66
N PHE A 903 -1.87 -25.96 -30.28
CA PHE A 903 -1.28 -26.97 -29.40
C PHE A 903 -1.86 -28.37 -29.68
N ASP A 904 -1.21 -29.40 -29.14
CA ASP A 904 -1.74 -30.77 -29.14
C ASP A 904 -2.24 -31.14 -27.74
N LEU A 905 -3.48 -31.61 -27.65
CA LEU A 905 -3.98 -32.25 -26.45
C LEU A 905 -3.12 -33.51 -26.19
N PRO A 906 -2.53 -33.69 -25.00
CA PRO A 906 -1.76 -34.89 -24.70
C PRO A 906 -2.63 -36.14 -24.80
N ASP A 907 -2.15 -37.18 -25.48
CA ASP A 907 -2.77 -38.53 -25.46
C ASP A 907 -2.91 -39.09 -24.04
N THR A 908 -2.12 -38.56 -23.11
CA THR A 908 -2.10 -38.94 -21.70
C THR A 908 -3.07 -38.14 -20.81
N PHE A 909 -3.75 -37.11 -21.34
CA PHE A 909 -4.76 -36.38 -20.59
C PHE A 909 -5.96 -37.32 -20.36
N PRO A 910 -6.28 -37.67 -19.10
CA PRO A 910 -7.07 -38.84 -18.83
C PRO A 910 -8.55 -38.63 -19.15
N LEU A 911 -9.26 -39.74 -19.37
CA LEU A 911 -10.71 -39.71 -19.54
C LEU A 911 -11.39 -39.41 -18.19
N PRO A 912 -12.51 -38.67 -18.18
CA PRO A 912 -13.30 -38.45 -16.97
C PRO A 912 -14.06 -39.73 -16.61
N ASP A 913 -14.29 -39.96 -15.31
CA ASP A 913 -15.01 -41.13 -14.81
C ASP A 913 -16.50 -40.88 -14.55
N ASN A 914 -16.96 -39.62 -14.67
CA ASN A 914 -18.33 -39.23 -14.33
C ASN A 914 -18.84 -37.97 -15.06
N ASN A 915 -18.49 -37.77 -16.34
CA ASN A 915 -18.88 -36.59 -17.14
C ASN A 915 -18.57 -35.24 -16.45
N SER A 916 -17.51 -35.20 -15.61
CA SER A 916 -17.06 -33.97 -14.99
C SER A 916 -16.68 -32.92 -16.05
N PRO A 917 -16.98 -31.63 -15.82
CA PRO A 917 -16.40 -30.56 -16.64
C PRO A 917 -14.88 -30.52 -16.45
N ALA A 918 -14.20 -29.93 -17.44
CA ALA A 918 -12.77 -29.68 -17.42
C ALA A 918 -12.45 -28.30 -17.99
N LEU A 919 -11.22 -27.82 -17.74
CA LEU A 919 -10.73 -26.52 -18.15
C LEU A 919 -9.54 -26.69 -19.09
N LEU A 920 -9.53 -25.88 -20.15
CA LEU A 920 -8.34 -25.46 -20.86
C LEU A 920 -8.12 -23.97 -20.61
N ALA A 921 -6.90 -23.57 -20.24
CA ALA A 921 -6.53 -22.18 -20.04
C ALA A 921 -5.10 -21.87 -20.48
N LEU A 922 -4.91 -20.73 -21.13
CA LEU A 922 -3.60 -20.16 -21.46
C LEU A 922 -3.40 -18.86 -20.68
N ASP A 923 -2.39 -18.83 -19.81
CA ASP A 923 -2.01 -17.63 -19.08
C ASP A 923 -1.16 -16.69 -19.94
N TYR A 924 -1.36 -15.38 -19.77
CA TYR A 924 -0.52 -14.35 -20.35
C TYR A 924 -0.42 -13.11 -19.45
N ALA A 925 0.78 -12.52 -19.41
CA ALA A 925 1.09 -11.35 -18.62
C ALA A 925 0.51 -10.07 -19.25
N VAL A 926 -0.12 -9.24 -18.43
CA VAL A 926 -0.73 -7.97 -18.84
C VAL A 926 -0.29 -6.87 -17.87
N VAL A 927 -0.11 -5.65 -18.40
CA VAL A 927 0.15 -4.45 -17.58
C VAL A 927 -0.90 -3.41 -17.87
N GLN A 928 -1.53 -2.91 -16.80
CA GLN A 928 -2.54 -1.84 -16.85
C GLN A 928 -2.15 -0.79 -15.82
N ASP A 929 -2.06 0.47 -16.23
CA ASP A 929 -1.67 1.60 -15.36
C ASP A 929 -0.36 1.38 -14.56
N GLY A 930 0.58 0.60 -15.11
CA GLY A 930 1.85 0.24 -14.46
C GLY A 930 1.78 -0.94 -13.49
N MET A 931 0.61 -1.56 -13.34
CA MET A 931 0.36 -2.72 -12.50
C MET A 931 0.27 -4.02 -13.31
N ALA A 932 0.89 -5.08 -12.81
CA ALA A 932 0.89 -6.42 -13.40
C ALA A 932 -0.39 -7.21 -13.07
N TYR A 933 -0.92 -7.91 -14.08
CA TYR A 933 -2.01 -8.86 -13.98
C TYR A 933 -1.70 -10.12 -14.79
N ILE A 934 -2.31 -11.24 -14.41
CA ILE A 934 -2.38 -12.43 -15.28
C ILE A 934 -3.79 -12.47 -15.89
N ASN A 935 -3.83 -12.55 -17.22
CA ASN A 935 -5.04 -12.91 -17.94
C ASN A 935 -4.99 -14.39 -18.32
N TYR A 936 -6.16 -15.00 -18.44
CA TYR A 936 -6.37 -16.37 -18.90
C TYR A 936 -7.31 -16.35 -20.10
N ALA A 937 -6.83 -16.81 -21.25
CA ALA A 937 -7.70 -17.23 -22.34
C ALA A 937 -8.17 -18.65 -22.03
N TYR A 938 -9.47 -18.90 -22.01
CA TYR A 938 -10.00 -20.18 -21.52
C TYR A 938 -11.13 -20.74 -22.37
N ILE A 939 -11.31 -22.05 -22.28
CA ILE A 939 -12.44 -22.79 -22.85
C ILE A 939 -12.83 -23.93 -21.89
N GLU A 940 -14.13 -24.12 -21.71
CA GLU A 940 -14.71 -25.29 -21.06
C GLU A 940 -14.49 -26.51 -21.96
N LEU A 941 -13.97 -27.60 -21.39
CA LEU A 941 -13.83 -28.86 -22.08
C LEU A 941 -14.93 -29.82 -21.63
N LYS A 942 -15.60 -30.44 -22.61
CA LYS A 942 -16.68 -31.40 -22.40
C LYS A 942 -16.34 -32.72 -23.07
N PHE A 943 -16.53 -33.81 -22.33
CA PHE A 943 -16.27 -35.16 -22.84
C PHE A 943 -17.56 -35.80 -23.35
N ASN A 944 -17.57 -36.25 -24.61
CA ASN A 944 -18.75 -36.87 -25.23
C ASN A 944 -18.80 -38.40 -25.08
N GLY A 945 -17.80 -39.02 -24.44
CA GLY A 945 -17.63 -40.48 -24.37
C GLY A 945 -16.43 -41.01 -25.17
N THR A 946 -15.92 -40.23 -26.13
CA THR A 946 -14.79 -40.60 -27.01
C THR A 946 -13.62 -39.64 -26.88
N ASP A 947 -13.88 -38.33 -26.92
CA ASP A 947 -12.86 -37.28 -26.83
C ASP A 947 -13.42 -36.00 -26.14
N TRP A 948 -12.56 -34.99 -26.02
CA TRP A 948 -12.83 -33.72 -25.32
C TRP A 948 -13.34 -32.58 -26.23
N GLY A 949 -13.64 -32.85 -27.51
CA GLY A 949 -14.17 -31.85 -28.44
C GLY A 949 -13.23 -30.70 -28.78
N SER A 950 -11.93 -30.84 -28.48
CA SER A 950 -10.95 -29.77 -28.68
C SER A 950 -10.40 -29.76 -30.11
N ASP A 951 -10.53 -28.61 -30.77
CA ASP A 951 -9.94 -28.31 -32.09
C ASP A 951 -8.43 -28.02 -32.03
N GLY A 952 -7.82 -28.09 -30.84
CA GLY A 952 -6.42 -27.77 -30.60
C GLY A 952 -6.11 -26.27 -30.69
N ASN A 953 -7.11 -25.40 -30.51
CA ASN A 953 -6.95 -23.95 -30.41
C ASN A 953 -7.37 -23.40 -29.04
N VAL A 954 -6.88 -22.21 -28.71
CA VAL A 954 -7.33 -21.44 -27.55
C VAL A 954 -8.13 -20.25 -28.04
N HIS A 955 -9.45 -20.39 -28.03
CA HIS A 955 -10.36 -19.34 -28.48
C HIS A 955 -10.38 -18.19 -27.49
N MET A 956 -10.40 -16.96 -28.01
CA MET A 956 -10.40 -15.74 -27.21
C MET A 956 -11.57 -14.86 -27.63
N THR A 957 -12.29 -14.35 -26.65
CA THR A 957 -13.24 -13.25 -26.83
C THR A 957 -13.11 -12.27 -25.66
N ASN A 958 -13.66 -11.06 -25.83
CA ASN A 958 -13.83 -10.12 -24.74
C ASN A 958 -14.92 -10.64 -23.79
N GLY A 959 -14.62 -10.70 -22.50
CA GLY A 959 -15.51 -11.30 -21.52
C GLY A 959 -15.67 -12.80 -21.75
N GLN A 960 -16.90 -13.29 -21.73
CA GLN A 960 -17.26 -14.68 -21.95
C GLN A 960 -18.23 -14.78 -23.14
N GLY A 961 -18.06 -15.81 -23.96
CA GLY A 961 -18.99 -16.22 -25.00
C GLY A 961 -19.24 -17.72 -24.97
N THR A 962 -20.11 -18.19 -25.85
CA THR A 962 -20.35 -19.61 -26.09
C THR A 962 -20.02 -19.97 -27.53
N MET A 963 -19.57 -21.21 -27.75
CA MET A 963 -19.30 -21.77 -29.07
C MET A 963 -19.68 -23.24 -29.09
N LEU A 964 -19.78 -23.82 -30.29
CA LEU A 964 -19.82 -25.28 -30.46
C LEU A 964 -18.40 -25.82 -30.50
N ASP A 965 -18.16 -26.90 -29.75
CA ASP A 965 -16.92 -27.67 -29.83
C ASP A 965 -16.93 -28.62 -31.05
N ASP A 966 -15.85 -29.38 -31.28
CA ASP A 966 -15.75 -30.32 -32.41
C ASP A 966 -16.76 -31.49 -32.31
N ASN A 967 -17.35 -31.69 -31.13
CA ASN A 967 -18.40 -32.68 -30.89
C ASN A 967 -19.81 -32.11 -31.09
N GLY A 968 -19.94 -30.81 -31.38
CA GLY A 968 -21.23 -30.13 -31.51
C GLY A 968 -21.88 -29.78 -30.17
N ASP A 969 -21.14 -29.87 -29.07
CA ASP A 969 -21.59 -29.45 -27.75
C ASP A 969 -21.36 -27.95 -27.54
N THR A 970 -22.31 -27.26 -26.89
CA THR A 970 -22.12 -25.86 -26.50
C THR A 970 -21.20 -25.75 -25.29
N VAL A 971 -20.12 -24.99 -25.42
CA VAL A 971 -19.10 -24.76 -24.38
C VAL A 971 -18.86 -23.26 -24.16
N ALA A 972 -18.52 -22.88 -22.92
CA ALA A 972 -18.11 -21.52 -22.59
C ALA A 972 -16.64 -21.27 -22.97
N PHE A 973 -16.32 -20.08 -23.48
CA PHE A 973 -14.94 -19.64 -23.72
C PHE A 973 -14.79 -18.13 -23.48
N GLY A 974 -13.59 -17.65 -23.21
CA GLY A 974 -13.42 -16.23 -22.89
C GLY A 974 -12.05 -15.79 -22.45
N THR A 975 -12.01 -14.56 -21.94
CA THR A 975 -10.83 -13.96 -21.30
C THR A 975 -11.18 -13.60 -19.86
N GLY A 976 -10.51 -14.24 -18.91
CA GLY A 976 -10.52 -13.88 -17.49
C GLY A 976 -9.25 -13.11 -17.11
N GLN A 977 -9.33 -12.25 -16.10
CA GLN A 977 -8.19 -11.57 -15.49
C GLN A 977 -8.22 -11.81 -13.98
N LEU A 978 -7.05 -11.98 -13.34
CA LEU A 978 -6.97 -11.98 -11.89
C LEU A 978 -7.59 -10.72 -11.29
N VAL A 979 -8.40 -10.87 -10.24
CA VAL A 979 -9.15 -9.74 -9.70
C VAL A 979 -8.22 -8.70 -9.05
N GLU A 980 -7.18 -9.17 -8.34
CA GLU A 980 -6.15 -8.33 -7.75
C GLU A 980 -4.90 -8.27 -8.64
N PRO A 981 -4.25 -7.09 -8.76
CA PRO A 981 -2.95 -7.00 -9.39
C PRO A 981 -1.87 -7.69 -8.56
N LEU A 982 -0.81 -8.11 -9.24
CA LEU A 982 0.36 -8.73 -8.61
C LEU A 982 1.30 -7.68 -7.98
N GLY A 983 1.37 -6.48 -8.56
CA GLY A 983 2.28 -5.41 -8.14
C GLY A 983 2.76 -4.54 -9.30
N TRP A 984 3.75 -3.67 -9.05
CA TRP A 984 4.29 -2.73 -10.02
C TRP A 984 5.30 -3.39 -10.98
N VAL A 985 5.42 -2.89 -12.21
CA VAL A 985 6.44 -3.30 -13.20
C VAL A 985 7.41 -2.20 -13.59
#